data_AF-A0A0P1BPP7-F1
#
_entry.id   AF-A0A0P1BPP7-F1
#
_cell.length_a   1.000
_cell.length_b   1.000
_cell.length_c   1.000
_cell.angle_alpha   90.00
_cell.angle_beta   90.00
_cell.angle_gamma   90.00
#
_symmetry.space_group_name_H-M   'P 1'
#
loop_
_entity.id
_entity.type
_entity.pdbx_description
1 polymer ?
#
loop_
_entity_poly.entity_id
_entity_poly.type
_entity_poly.pdbx_seq_one_letter_code
_entity_poly.pdbx_strand_id
1 'polypeptide(L)'
;MESLVAQSSPASEEAFTYASLLSHPLLSSAPSTSSLSSALHSLQTDILPRCEASLHSSRSALVEELLEAQRCALEEKQALSDLPRQIEEVEDEVMTLASSMGLLDEWGQQRVPELLRRLTEQRRDLMRADKAVPFVALLARAEQLKQDTLRGAEDQHGSAKAGLQALQSLSSLVGQAGQAYAGADAIDQGSALMAYLTATRDAALRELNEKLEAKLRSALEESGWPPVSAEIAEARGEAIRSASSTLDSKRVKQAWQRLCRLQRVAIRAKLISKASYDAQSDAKVGSTDYTPLAPVKVLMEPLLARFAYHFDGDKSTNRLDKPQWYVNHMSNLLRSYNSLFDARNGKVTWLCDQGGLHKVGPRELVHFVLAALRLKVLASKEELQKKPAVLAHTVSILLSFDSELQQLFHPSSLGKAEKISDLLLGDSTTFDAWLEGERTEAQERLQEILEDKDAWLISSADMDTEAEEDLSNQTWSAISSSSSNNRSNHTSDRRGVQKTTRSARGLCQILEAISERSRPLTLLVQRLGFLAIQDDLLSTYHQRLTRSLDAFESLSGAFARALPGGIASQDSSSESDMVRGLRGSSRLLKAFLSSLYVVETLRRLSEEGHNMQLNVDLNMDTAEAKMARETRRSWTGKREEVELDGASLGELVRRGMRGGSSLRPLASGVGARASKNASDEQVTNADEDVWQEARERFEKVGNRASKGLVRLVTSEVTEAMREYTLR
;
A
#
# COMPACT_ATOMS: atom_id res chain seq x y z
N MET A 1 26.31 88.60 -23.00
CA MET A 1 24.87 88.31 -22.97
C MET A 1 24.46 88.30 -21.49
N GLU A 2 24.13 89.45 -20.91
CA GLU A 2 22.74 89.96 -20.78
C GLU A 2 21.83 88.94 -20.05
N SER A 3 21.55 89.18 -18.76
CA SER A 3 20.28 89.74 -18.21
C SER A 3 19.37 88.61 -17.72
N LEU A 4 18.86 88.57 -16.49
CA LEU A 4 17.79 89.39 -15.86
C LEU A 4 17.86 89.10 -14.34
N VAL A 5 17.93 90.03 -13.36
CA VAL A 5 17.03 91.14 -12.94
C VAL A 5 15.63 90.71 -12.47
N ALA A 6 15.38 90.86 -11.16
CA ALA A 6 14.26 91.61 -10.51
C ALA A 6 14.00 91.04 -9.10
N GLN A 7 14.40 91.72 -8.00
CA GLN A 7 13.71 92.82 -7.29
C GLN A 7 12.44 92.43 -6.51
N SER A 8 12.44 92.61 -5.18
CA SER A 8 11.60 93.63 -4.48
C SER A 8 11.51 93.42 -2.96
N SER A 9 11.87 94.47 -2.21
CA SER A 9 11.24 94.95 -0.95
C SER A 9 10.38 96.19 -1.34
N PRO A 10 9.49 96.82 -0.53
CA PRO A 10 9.60 97.11 0.93
C PRO A 10 8.27 97.33 1.74
N ALA A 11 8.41 97.84 2.98
CA ALA A 11 7.46 98.64 3.80
C ALA A 11 6.28 97.88 4.46
N SER A 12 5.73 98.21 5.65
CA SER A 12 5.91 99.25 6.68
C SER A 12 5.08 98.84 7.91
N GLU A 13 5.38 99.48 9.05
CA GLU A 13 4.66 99.49 10.33
C GLU A 13 3.13 99.57 10.23
N GLU A 14 2.40 98.75 11.00
CA GLU A 14 1.19 99.18 11.73
C GLU A 14 1.11 98.43 13.07
N ALA A 15 1.14 99.21 14.15
CA ALA A 15 0.95 98.76 15.51
C ALA A 15 -0.50 98.29 15.71
N PHE A 16 -0.72 96.99 15.89
CA PHE A 16 -1.97 96.45 16.39
C PHE A 16 -1.75 95.77 17.74
N THR A 17 -2.51 96.26 18.71
CA THR A 17 -2.33 96.11 20.15
C THR A 17 -2.38 94.66 20.67
N TYR A 18 -1.35 94.32 21.44
CA TYR A 18 -1.08 93.05 22.15
C TYR A 18 -2.19 92.48 23.06
N ALA A 19 -3.28 93.22 23.29
CA ALA A 19 -4.30 92.85 24.27
C ALA A 19 -5.36 91.85 23.74
N SER A 20 -5.45 91.64 22.42
CA SER A 20 -6.52 90.81 21.82
C SER A 20 -6.07 89.41 21.38
N LEU A 21 -4.75 89.15 21.36
CA LEU A 21 -4.18 87.83 20.96
C LEU A 21 -3.88 86.90 22.15
N LEU A 22 -3.89 87.42 23.38
CA LEU A 22 -3.68 86.65 24.61
C LEU A 22 -4.91 85.83 25.07
N SER A 23 -6.03 85.91 24.35
CA SER A 23 -7.25 85.15 24.65
C SER A 23 -7.49 83.94 23.73
N HIS A 24 -6.50 83.51 22.94
CA HIS A 24 -6.65 82.38 22.02
C HIS A 24 -6.20 81.03 22.66
N PRO A 25 -6.96 79.92 22.52
CA PRO A 25 -6.77 78.70 23.32
C PRO A 25 -5.58 77.84 22.91
N LEU A 26 -4.74 78.30 21.98
CA LEU A 26 -3.58 77.58 21.44
C LEU A 26 -2.24 78.10 21.99
N LEU A 27 -2.24 79.14 22.83
CA LEU A 27 -1.03 79.73 23.42
C LEU A 27 -0.85 79.42 24.91
N SER A 28 -1.71 78.56 25.49
CA SER A 28 -1.62 78.11 26.89
C SER A 28 -0.56 77.03 27.14
N SER A 29 0.22 76.65 26.13
CA SER A 29 1.31 75.67 26.23
C SER A 29 2.68 76.25 25.83
N ALA A 30 2.84 77.58 25.86
CA ALA A 30 4.14 78.21 25.65
C ALA A 30 5.01 78.12 26.92
N PRO A 31 6.26 77.65 26.83
CA PRO A 31 7.18 77.57 27.97
C PRO A 31 7.52 78.97 28.49
N SER A 32 7.76 79.08 29.80
CA SER A 32 8.10 80.35 30.46
C SER A 32 9.31 81.03 29.82
N THR A 33 9.33 82.37 29.82
CA THR A 33 10.40 83.20 29.24
C THR A 33 11.80 82.82 29.72
N SER A 34 11.93 82.31 30.95
CA SER A 34 13.20 81.77 31.46
C SER A 34 13.65 80.49 30.76
N SER A 35 12.73 79.54 30.49
CA SER A 35 13.04 78.30 29.75
C SER A 35 13.42 78.56 28.29
N LEU A 36 12.83 79.59 27.67
CA LEU A 36 13.18 80.00 26.30
C LEU A 36 14.55 80.67 26.26
N SER A 37 14.88 81.49 27.26
CA SER A 37 16.22 82.09 27.39
C SER A 37 17.32 81.05 27.62
N SER A 38 17.08 80.02 28.45
CA SER A 38 18.05 78.93 28.64
C SER A 38 18.20 78.06 27.40
N ALA A 39 17.12 77.81 26.66
CA ALA A 39 17.17 77.08 25.41
C ALA A 39 17.91 77.87 24.31
N LEU A 40 17.67 79.18 24.18
CA LEU A 40 18.42 80.05 23.27
C LEU A 40 19.90 80.10 23.64
N HIS A 41 20.22 80.24 24.94
CA HIS A 41 21.61 80.23 25.38
C HIS A 41 22.28 78.89 25.09
N SER A 42 21.62 77.75 25.35
CA SER A 42 22.14 76.42 24.99
C SER A 42 22.34 76.26 23.48
N LEU A 43 21.41 76.76 22.68
CA LEU A 43 21.50 76.68 21.23
C LEU A 43 22.67 77.52 20.69
N GLN A 44 22.93 78.67 21.32
CA GLN A 44 23.97 79.61 20.90
C GLN A 44 25.36 79.24 21.43
N THR A 45 25.49 78.69 22.64
CA THR A 45 26.81 78.37 23.21
C THR A 45 27.23 76.92 23.02
N ASP A 46 26.30 75.98 22.88
CA ASP A 46 26.64 74.57 22.75
C ASP A 46 26.34 74.02 21.35
N ILE A 47 25.13 74.26 20.82
CA ILE A 47 24.68 73.58 19.60
C ILE A 47 25.32 74.20 18.35
N LEU A 48 25.25 75.53 18.20
CA LEU A 48 25.80 76.25 17.06
C LEU A 48 27.32 76.00 16.87
N PRO A 49 28.17 76.16 17.90
CA PRO A 49 29.61 75.92 17.74
C PRO A 49 29.95 74.47 17.40
N ARG A 50 29.18 73.50 17.91
CA ARG A 50 29.36 72.07 17.57
C ARG A 50 28.97 71.78 16.13
N CYS A 51 27.87 72.37 15.65
CA CYS A 51 27.48 72.25 14.24
C CYS A 51 28.48 72.92 13.31
N GLU A 52 28.99 74.10 13.66
CA GLU A 52 30.03 74.79 12.89
C GLU A 52 31.35 74.01 12.88
N ALA A 53 31.77 73.44 14.02
CA ALA A 53 32.95 72.59 14.10
C ALA A 53 32.79 71.30 13.26
N SER A 54 31.61 70.67 13.29
CA SER A 54 31.31 69.48 12.49
C SER A 54 31.27 69.81 10.99
N LEU A 55 30.69 70.95 10.60
CA LEU A 55 30.70 71.43 9.22
C LEU A 55 32.13 71.74 8.75
N HIS A 56 32.95 72.36 9.60
CA HIS A 56 34.34 72.67 9.28
C HIS A 56 35.17 71.39 9.12
N SER A 57 34.98 70.41 10.01
CA SER A 57 35.65 69.11 9.96
C SER A 57 35.26 68.29 8.73
N SER A 58 33.97 68.27 8.37
CA SER A 58 33.52 67.59 7.13
C SER A 58 34.03 68.30 5.88
N ARG A 59 34.07 69.63 5.88
CA ARG A 59 34.64 70.41 4.78
C ARG A 59 36.15 70.20 4.63
N SER A 60 36.90 70.15 5.73
CA SER A 60 38.34 69.87 5.68
C SER A 60 38.62 68.45 5.18
N ALA A 61 37.85 67.47 5.64
CA ALA A 61 37.97 66.08 5.18
C ALA A 61 37.69 65.94 3.68
N LEU A 62 36.63 66.60 3.17
CA LEU A 62 36.33 66.59 1.73
C LEU A 62 37.41 67.27 0.88
N VAL A 63 38.04 68.34 1.39
CA VAL A 63 39.14 69.01 0.68
C VAL A 63 40.37 68.11 0.66
N GLU A 64 40.66 67.41 1.76
CA GLU A 64 41.77 66.45 1.83
C GLU A 64 41.55 65.27 0.88
N GLU A 65 40.34 64.72 0.83
CA GLU A 65 39.96 63.64 -0.10
C GLU A 65 40.02 64.09 -1.57
N LEU A 66 39.62 65.33 -1.88
CA LEU A 66 39.74 65.91 -3.22
C LEU A 66 41.20 66.13 -3.64
N LEU A 67 42.06 66.59 -2.73
CA LEU A 67 43.48 66.77 -3.00
C LEU A 67 44.19 65.43 -3.22
N GLU A 68 43.82 64.41 -2.44
CA GLU A 68 44.33 63.05 -2.60
C GLU A 68 43.89 62.46 -3.95
N ALA A 69 42.61 62.61 -4.30
CA ALA A 69 42.08 62.18 -5.59
C ALA A 69 42.76 62.91 -6.77
N GLN A 70 43.03 64.20 -6.63
CA GLN A 70 43.77 64.98 -7.64
C GLN A 70 45.22 64.51 -7.77
N ARG A 71 45.87 64.14 -6.66
CA ARG A 71 47.23 63.59 -6.68
C ARG A 71 47.28 62.25 -7.39
N CYS A 72 46.37 61.33 -7.06
CA CYS A 72 46.26 60.04 -7.73
C CYS A 72 45.97 60.20 -9.24
N ALA A 73 45.08 61.12 -9.62
CA ALA A 73 44.80 61.38 -11.04
C ALA A 73 46.02 61.94 -11.80
N LEU A 74 46.88 62.73 -11.14
CA LEU A 74 48.13 63.21 -11.72
C LEU A 74 49.18 62.11 -11.84
N GLU A 75 49.29 61.23 -10.84
CA GLU A 75 50.15 60.05 -10.87
C GLU A 75 49.74 59.10 -11.99
N GLU A 76 48.44 58.82 -12.17
CA GLU A 76 47.92 58.02 -13.29
C GLU A 76 48.17 58.69 -14.64
N LYS A 77 48.03 60.02 -14.73
CA LYS A 77 48.35 60.77 -15.95
C LYS A 77 49.84 60.68 -16.30
N GLN A 78 50.72 60.73 -15.30
CA GLN A 78 52.17 60.57 -15.50
C GLN A 78 52.50 59.14 -15.95
N ALA A 79 51.90 58.13 -15.33
CA ALA A 79 52.05 56.74 -15.75
C ALA A 79 51.56 56.51 -17.20
N LEU A 80 50.47 57.16 -17.60
CA LEU A 80 49.99 57.14 -19.00
C LEU A 80 50.92 57.88 -19.96
N SER A 81 51.60 58.94 -19.54
CA SER A 81 52.59 59.64 -20.37
C SER A 81 53.91 58.91 -20.51
N ASP A 82 54.25 58.04 -19.55
CA ASP A 82 55.45 57.19 -19.59
C ASP A 82 55.24 55.90 -20.38
N LEU A 83 53.99 55.53 -20.65
CA LEU A 83 53.61 54.33 -21.40
C LEU A 83 54.22 54.24 -22.80
N PRO A 84 54.22 55.32 -23.63
CA PRO A 84 54.84 55.27 -24.97
C PRO A 84 56.33 54.97 -24.92
N ARG A 85 57.04 55.53 -23.92
CA ARG A 85 58.46 55.26 -23.72
C ARG A 85 58.68 53.81 -23.30
N GLN A 86 57.86 53.28 -22.39
CA GLN A 86 57.95 51.87 -21.99
C GLN A 86 57.63 50.91 -23.14
N ILE A 87 56.71 51.28 -24.03
CA ILE A 87 56.41 50.50 -25.24
C ILE A 87 57.62 50.49 -26.17
N GLU A 88 58.25 51.64 -26.39
CA GLU A 88 59.45 51.77 -27.24
C GLU A 88 60.64 50.99 -26.64
N GLU A 89 60.83 51.03 -25.33
CA GLU A 89 61.87 50.29 -24.60
C GLU A 89 61.64 48.76 -24.69
N VAL A 90 60.38 48.31 -24.59
CA VAL A 90 60.01 46.90 -24.78
C VAL A 90 60.12 46.47 -26.25
N GLU A 91 59.80 47.34 -27.21
CA GLU A 91 60.00 47.08 -28.64
C GLU A 91 61.49 46.91 -28.97
N ASP A 92 62.36 47.75 -28.39
CA ASP A 92 63.82 47.63 -28.52
C ASP A 92 64.37 46.36 -27.86
N GLU A 93 63.87 46.00 -26.68
CA GLU A 93 64.22 44.73 -26.01
C GLU A 93 63.78 43.52 -26.84
N VAL A 94 62.60 43.55 -27.44
CA VAL A 94 62.10 42.50 -28.33
C VAL A 94 62.91 42.44 -29.62
N MET A 95 63.33 43.59 -30.18
CA MET A 95 64.16 43.65 -31.38
C MET A 95 65.60 43.16 -31.15
N THR A 96 66.17 43.46 -29.98
CA THR A 96 67.50 42.96 -29.59
C THR A 96 67.47 41.46 -29.33
N LEU A 97 66.44 40.95 -28.64
CA LEU A 97 66.20 39.51 -28.47
C LEU A 97 66.00 38.79 -29.82
N ALA A 98 65.19 39.36 -30.72
CA ALA A 98 64.95 38.80 -32.06
C ALA A 98 66.23 38.75 -32.92
N SER A 99 67.10 39.75 -32.79
CA SER A 99 68.40 39.80 -33.48
C SER A 99 69.39 38.79 -32.89
N SER A 100 69.47 38.67 -31.57
CA SER A 100 70.37 37.71 -30.89
C SER A 100 70.03 36.24 -31.16
N MET A 101 68.77 35.95 -31.46
CA MET A 101 68.29 34.61 -31.81
C MET A 101 68.32 34.31 -33.32
N GLY A 102 68.79 35.25 -34.16
CA GLY A 102 68.97 35.05 -35.61
C GLY A 102 67.67 34.97 -36.41
N LEU A 103 66.68 35.81 -36.10
CA LEU A 103 65.29 35.68 -36.58
C LEU A 103 64.84 36.75 -37.60
N LEU A 104 65.77 37.40 -38.30
CA LEU A 104 65.50 38.37 -39.38
C LEU A 104 66.04 37.87 -40.72
N ASP A 105 65.24 37.89 -41.79
CA ASP A 105 65.73 37.82 -43.18
C ASP A 105 66.10 39.22 -43.69
N GLU A 106 66.91 39.30 -44.75
CA GLU A 106 67.55 40.53 -45.30
C GLU A 106 66.57 41.68 -45.67
N TRP A 107 65.26 41.47 -45.62
CA TRP A 107 64.22 42.45 -45.99
C TRP A 107 63.30 42.86 -44.82
N GLY A 108 63.61 42.47 -43.58
CA GLY A 108 62.96 43.03 -42.39
C GLY A 108 61.48 42.69 -42.21
N GLN A 109 60.98 41.57 -42.78
CA GLN A 109 59.63 41.09 -42.53
C GLN A 109 59.58 39.94 -41.52
N GLN A 110 58.70 40.11 -40.54
CA GLN A 110 58.63 39.40 -39.27
C GLN A 110 58.19 37.93 -39.37
N ARG A 111 58.97 37.01 -38.76
CA ARG A 111 58.51 35.66 -38.31
C ARG A 111 57.69 35.70 -37.00
N VAL A 112 57.26 36.90 -36.58
CA VAL A 112 56.60 37.19 -35.30
C VAL A 112 55.26 36.46 -35.10
N PRO A 113 54.40 36.21 -36.11
CA PRO A 113 53.15 35.48 -35.90
C PRO A 113 53.35 34.03 -35.44
N GLU A 114 54.37 33.34 -35.96
CA GLU A 114 54.63 31.92 -35.66
C GLU A 114 55.27 31.75 -34.28
N LEU A 115 56.13 32.69 -33.87
CA LEU A 115 56.70 32.71 -32.51
C LEU A 115 55.69 33.15 -31.45
N LEU A 116 54.83 34.13 -31.74
CA LEU A 116 53.70 34.47 -30.87
C LEU A 116 52.73 33.30 -30.75
N ARG A 117 52.45 32.58 -31.85
CA ARG A 117 51.65 31.34 -31.82
C ARG A 117 52.32 30.29 -30.93
N ARG A 118 53.63 30.09 -31.05
CA ARG A 118 54.38 29.10 -30.26
C ARG A 118 54.50 29.46 -28.78
N LEU A 119 54.71 30.75 -28.46
CA LEU A 119 54.74 31.27 -27.09
C LEU A 119 53.35 31.27 -26.46
N THR A 120 52.31 31.60 -27.21
CA THR A 120 50.92 31.47 -26.72
C THR A 120 50.51 30.02 -26.55
N GLU A 121 51.01 29.09 -27.39
CA GLU A 121 50.88 27.65 -27.20
C GLU A 121 51.63 27.16 -25.96
N GLN A 122 52.90 27.52 -25.79
CA GLN A 122 53.67 27.17 -24.60
C GLN A 122 53.11 27.78 -23.32
N ARG A 123 52.61 29.03 -23.35
CA ARG A 123 51.90 29.65 -22.23
C ARG A 123 50.59 28.92 -21.93
N ARG A 124 49.87 28.47 -22.96
CA ARG A 124 48.64 27.66 -22.80
C ARG A 124 48.97 26.28 -22.22
N ASP A 125 50.08 25.68 -22.61
CA ASP A 125 50.56 24.40 -22.09
C ASP A 125 51.08 24.51 -20.65
N LEU A 126 51.80 25.59 -20.31
CA LEU A 126 52.18 25.91 -18.94
C LEU A 126 50.95 26.18 -18.06
N MET A 127 49.98 26.95 -18.54
CA MET A 127 48.71 27.17 -17.83
C MET A 127 47.88 25.89 -17.68
N ARG A 128 47.96 24.95 -18.62
CA ARG A 128 47.35 23.62 -18.49
C ARG A 128 48.08 22.76 -17.47
N ALA A 129 49.42 22.77 -17.49
CA ALA A 129 50.25 22.03 -16.55
C ALA A 129 50.07 22.54 -15.10
N ASP A 130 50.05 23.86 -14.91
CA ASP A 130 49.82 24.51 -13.61
C ASP A 130 48.43 24.18 -13.05
N LYS A 131 47.41 24.07 -13.91
CA LYS A 131 46.07 23.57 -13.52
C LYS A 131 46.03 22.05 -13.29
N ALA A 132 46.92 21.26 -13.91
CA ALA A 132 46.96 19.81 -13.75
C ALA A 132 47.61 19.36 -12.44
N VAL A 133 48.56 20.11 -11.90
CA VAL A 133 49.21 19.81 -10.60
C VAL A 133 48.22 19.70 -9.44
N PRO A 134 47.33 20.67 -9.16
CA PRO A 134 46.34 20.55 -8.08
C PRO A 134 45.31 19.46 -8.37
N PHE A 135 44.98 19.20 -9.64
CA PHE A 135 44.10 18.11 -10.05
C PHE A 135 44.69 16.74 -9.68
N VAL A 136 45.95 16.48 -10.05
CA VAL A 136 46.65 15.24 -9.72
C VAL A 136 46.86 15.10 -8.21
N ALA A 137 47.14 16.20 -7.51
CA ALA A 137 47.27 16.21 -6.05
C ALA A 137 45.95 15.82 -5.34
N LEU A 138 44.80 16.30 -5.83
CA LEU A 138 43.48 15.92 -5.31
C LEU A 138 43.18 14.44 -5.54
N LEU A 139 43.49 13.92 -6.73
CA LEU A 139 43.33 12.49 -7.05
C LEU A 139 44.21 11.62 -6.14
N ALA A 140 45.49 11.98 -5.99
CA ALA A 140 46.43 11.27 -5.13
C ALA A 140 45.97 11.30 -3.67
N ARG A 141 45.46 12.44 -3.20
CA ARG A 141 44.92 12.56 -1.84
C ARG A 141 43.67 11.71 -1.63
N ALA A 142 42.76 11.67 -2.61
CA ALA A 142 41.57 10.84 -2.55
C ALA A 142 41.92 9.34 -2.49
N GLU A 143 42.88 8.90 -3.30
CA GLU A 143 43.35 7.52 -3.31
C GLU A 143 44.08 7.16 -2.00
N GLN A 144 44.90 8.07 -1.47
CA GLN A 144 45.53 7.90 -0.15
C GLN A 144 44.47 7.73 0.95
N LEU A 145 43.44 8.59 0.97
CA LEU A 145 42.35 8.49 1.95
C LEU A 145 41.54 7.21 1.79
N LYS A 146 41.35 6.71 0.55
CA LYS A 146 40.75 5.39 0.30
C LYS A 146 41.61 4.29 0.93
N GLN A 147 42.92 4.29 0.70
CA GLN A 147 43.83 3.29 1.26
C GLN A 147 43.87 3.34 2.79
N ASP A 148 43.92 4.55 3.39
CA ASP A 148 43.89 4.73 4.85
C ASP A 148 42.58 4.23 5.46
N THR A 149 41.45 4.43 4.76
CA THR A 149 40.15 3.89 5.14
C THR A 149 40.16 2.36 5.20
N LEU A 150 40.74 1.72 4.18
CA LEU A 150 40.82 0.26 4.09
C LEU A 150 41.81 -0.35 5.08
N ARG A 151 42.95 0.30 5.34
CA ARG A 151 43.92 -0.12 6.36
C ARG A 151 43.32 -0.10 7.77
N GLY A 152 42.56 0.96 8.09
CA GLY A 152 41.87 1.06 9.37
C GLY A 152 40.84 -0.06 9.59
N ALA A 153 40.34 -0.68 8.52
CA ALA A 153 39.45 -1.83 8.60
C ALA A 153 40.18 -3.11 9.06
N GLU A 154 41.47 -3.26 8.75
CA GLU A 154 42.25 -4.48 8.97
C GLU A 154 42.72 -4.64 10.42
N ASP A 155 43.07 -3.54 11.09
CA ASP A 155 43.66 -3.55 12.43
C ASP A 155 42.70 -3.97 13.56
N GLN A 156 43.15 -4.94 14.36
CA GLN A 156 42.43 -5.45 15.52
C GLN A 156 42.47 -4.50 16.73
N HIS A 157 43.44 -3.58 16.82
CA HIS A 157 43.86 -2.93 18.08
C HIS A 157 43.68 -1.40 18.20
N GLY A 158 43.01 -0.70 17.26
CA GLY A 158 42.65 0.72 17.49
C GLY A 158 42.50 1.62 16.26
N SER A 159 42.98 1.20 15.09
CA SER A 159 42.96 2.00 13.85
C SER A 159 41.58 2.14 13.19
N ALA A 160 40.56 1.39 13.66
CA ALA A 160 39.21 1.47 13.09
C ALA A 160 38.59 2.88 13.19
N LYS A 161 38.97 3.66 14.21
CA LYS A 161 38.57 5.07 14.32
C LYS A 161 39.26 5.93 13.26
N ALA A 162 40.54 5.67 12.99
CA ALA A 162 41.32 6.37 11.98
C ALA A 162 40.78 6.08 10.57
N GLY A 163 40.43 4.82 10.26
CA GLY A 163 39.80 4.47 8.97
C GLY A 163 38.45 5.16 8.76
N LEU A 164 37.60 5.23 9.79
CA LEU A 164 36.33 5.98 9.72
C LEU A 164 36.54 7.49 9.60
N GLN A 165 37.59 8.04 10.23
CA GLN A 165 37.97 9.45 10.08
C GLN A 165 38.52 9.75 8.67
N ALA A 166 39.24 8.82 8.07
CA ALA A 166 39.71 8.91 6.69
C ALA A 166 38.52 8.94 5.71
N LEU A 167 37.50 8.09 5.93
CA LEU A 167 36.26 8.10 5.15
C LEU A 167 35.49 9.43 5.31
N GLN A 168 35.41 9.96 6.54
CA GLN A 168 34.82 11.29 6.78
C GLN A 168 35.59 12.39 6.04
N SER A 169 36.93 12.34 6.09
CA SER A 169 37.80 13.29 5.39
C SER A 169 37.65 13.21 3.88
N LEU A 170 37.48 11.99 3.35
CA LEU A 170 37.19 11.77 1.92
C LEU A 170 35.82 12.35 1.56
N SER A 171 34.79 12.11 2.38
CA SER A 171 33.45 12.67 2.14
C SER A 171 33.44 14.21 2.19
N SER A 172 34.20 14.82 3.10
CA SER A 172 34.34 16.27 3.18
C SER A 172 35.14 16.83 2.00
N LEU A 173 36.16 16.11 1.53
CA LEU A 173 36.93 16.49 0.35
C LEU A 173 36.03 16.52 -0.90
N VAL A 174 35.18 15.50 -1.09
CA VAL A 174 34.19 15.50 -2.19
C VAL A 174 33.22 16.68 -2.07
N GLY A 175 32.75 16.99 -0.85
CA GLY A 175 31.88 18.14 -0.61
C GLY A 175 32.55 19.49 -0.90
N GLN A 176 33.79 19.68 -0.46
CA GLN A 176 34.57 20.89 -0.69
C GLN A 176 34.94 21.06 -2.18
N ALA A 177 35.32 19.98 -2.86
CA ALA A 177 35.54 19.98 -4.30
C ALA A 177 34.25 20.37 -5.04
N GLY A 178 33.12 19.78 -4.65
CA GLY A 178 31.82 20.12 -5.24
C GLY A 178 31.46 21.61 -5.10
N GLN A 179 31.75 22.23 -3.95
CA GLN A 179 31.52 23.67 -3.74
C GLN A 179 32.49 24.54 -4.54
N ALA A 180 33.77 24.17 -4.61
CA ALA A 180 34.78 24.93 -5.36
C ALA A 180 34.54 24.91 -6.88
N TYR A 181 34.03 23.80 -7.41
CA TYR A 181 33.73 23.63 -8.83
C TYR A 181 32.29 24.03 -9.22
N ALA A 182 31.42 24.39 -8.27
CA ALA A 182 30.05 24.83 -8.55
C ALA A 182 29.94 26.28 -9.08
N GLY A 183 30.94 27.12 -8.83
CA GLY A 183 30.96 28.54 -9.23
C GLY A 183 31.89 28.87 -10.40
N ALA A 184 32.65 27.89 -10.89
CA ALA A 184 33.49 28.07 -12.06
C ALA A 184 32.74 27.54 -13.29
N ASP A 185 32.78 28.27 -14.41
CA ASP A 185 32.43 27.79 -15.77
C ASP A 185 33.40 26.67 -16.22
N ALA A 186 33.54 25.64 -15.39
CA ALA A 186 34.55 24.61 -15.48
C ALA A 186 34.09 23.57 -16.50
N ILE A 187 34.55 23.77 -17.74
CA ILE A 187 35.19 22.79 -18.63
C ILE A 187 35.03 21.33 -18.18
N ASP A 188 34.62 20.44 -19.11
CA ASP A 188 34.44 18.97 -19.00
C ASP A 188 35.31 18.20 -17.95
N GLN A 189 36.53 18.67 -17.69
CA GLN A 189 37.48 18.13 -16.71
C GLN A 189 36.99 18.22 -15.24
N GLY A 190 36.21 19.24 -14.86
CA GLY A 190 35.68 19.39 -13.50
C GLY A 190 34.58 18.36 -13.19
N SER A 191 33.72 18.08 -14.16
CA SER A 191 32.71 17.03 -14.07
C SER A 191 33.34 15.63 -13.95
N ALA A 192 34.35 15.34 -14.78
CA ALA A 192 35.09 14.09 -14.72
C ALA A 192 35.83 13.88 -13.38
N LEU A 193 36.41 14.93 -12.81
CA LEU A 193 37.02 14.88 -11.48
C LEU A 193 35.99 14.55 -10.41
N MET A 194 34.85 15.24 -10.41
CA MET A 194 33.79 15.01 -9.43
C MET A 194 33.20 13.61 -9.54
N ALA A 195 33.03 13.10 -10.77
CA ALA A 195 32.62 11.72 -11.01
C ALA A 195 33.63 10.73 -10.45
N TYR A 196 34.94 10.93 -10.70
CA TYR A 196 35.99 10.08 -10.14
C TYR A 196 36.04 10.13 -8.61
N LEU A 197 36.06 11.32 -8.02
CA LEU A 197 36.13 11.48 -6.55
C LEU A 197 34.92 10.84 -5.85
N THR A 198 33.73 11.00 -6.45
CA THR A 198 32.49 10.35 -5.98
C THR A 198 32.59 8.83 -6.11
N ALA A 199 33.04 8.33 -7.27
CA ALA A 199 33.24 6.89 -7.49
C ALA A 199 34.27 6.28 -6.54
N THR A 200 35.39 6.97 -6.27
CA THR A 200 36.43 6.52 -5.34
C THR A 200 35.91 6.47 -3.91
N ARG A 201 35.13 7.47 -3.49
CA ARG A 201 34.45 7.48 -2.18
C ARG A 201 33.45 6.33 -2.05
N ASP A 202 32.61 6.13 -3.06
CA ASP A 202 31.56 5.11 -3.03
C ASP A 202 32.15 3.69 -3.13
N ALA A 203 33.24 3.52 -3.88
CA ALA A 203 34.05 2.31 -3.89
C ALA A 203 34.69 2.04 -2.52
N ALA A 204 35.30 3.06 -1.90
CA ALA A 204 35.88 2.94 -0.55
C ALA A 204 34.83 2.52 0.48
N LEU A 205 33.62 3.09 0.42
CA LEU A 205 32.50 2.71 1.31
C LEU A 205 32.04 1.27 1.05
N ARG A 206 31.86 0.85 -0.21
CA ARG A 206 31.47 -0.53 -0.56
C ARG A 206 32.50 -1.55 -0.09
N GLU A 207 33.76 -1.36 -0.44
CA GLU A 207 34.86 -2.26 -0.04
C GLU A 207 34.98 -2.34 1.49
N LEU A 208 34.81 -1.21 2.20
CA LEU A 208 34.82 -1.20 3.66
C LEU A 208 33.62 -1.94 4.26
N ASN A 209 32.41 -1.74 3.72
CA ASN A 209 31.23 -2.48 4.14
C ASN A 209 31.44 -3.99 3.95
N GLU A 210 31.86 -4.43 2.76
CA GLU A 210 32.13 -5.84 2.45
C GLU A 210 33.14 -6.46 3.43
N LYS A 211 34.26 -5.78 3.69
CA LYS A 211 35.27 -6.24 4.66
C LYS A 211 34.71 -6.36 6.08
N LEU A 212 33.93 -5.39 6.55
CA LEU A 212 33.36 -5.42 7.90
C LEU A 212 32.20 -6.43 8.03
N GLU A 213 31.35 -6.56 7.01
CA GLU A 213 30.32 -7.60 6.94
C GLU A 213 30.96 -8.99 6.96
N ALA A 214 32.04 -9.22 6.20
CA ALA A 214 32.80 -10.47 6.23
C ALA A 214 33.40 -10.78 7.61
N LYS A 215 33.95 -9.78 8.30
CA LYS A 215 34.45 -9.95 9.67
C LYS A 215 33.35 -10.32 10.67
N LEU A 216 32.16 -9.71 10.54
CA LEU A 216 31.02 -10.06 11.38
C LEU A 216 30.52 -11.48 11.05
N ARG A 217 30.44 -11.85 9.77
CA ARG A 217 30.04 -13.19 9.32
C ARG A 217 30.95 -14.27 9.88
N SER A 218 32.27 -14.11 9.74
CA SER A 218 33.26 -15.03 10.32
C SER A 218 33.17 -15.11 11.84
N ALA A 219 32.96 -13.98 12.55
CA ALA A 219 32.80 -13.98 14.00
C ALA A 219 31.50 -14.69 14.46
N LEU A 220 30.43 -14.60 13.67
CA LEU A 220 29.16 -15.28 13.91
C LEU A 220 29.31 -16.79 13.69
N GLU A 221 29.95 -17.21 12.60
CA GLU A 221 30.24 -18.62 12.31
C GLU A 221 31.10 -19.26 13.40
N GLU A 222 32.18 -18.59 13.85
CA GLU A 222 33.01 -19.05 14.97
C GLU A 222 32.21 -19.19 16.27
N SER A 223 31.21 -18.34 16.49
CA SER A 223 30.33 -18.41 17.67
C SER A 223 29.27 -19.52 17.59
N GLY A 224 29.11 -20.14 16.42
CA GLY A 224 28.10 -21.16 16.13
C GLY A 224 26.72 -20.60 15.76
N TRP A 225 26.66 -19.42 15.13
CA TRP A 225 25.44 -18.88 14.55
C TRP A 225 25.22 -19.41 13.13
N PRO A 226 23.98 -19.75 12.72
CA PRO A 226 22.77 -19.84 13.54
C PRO A 226 22.78 -21.09 14.45
N PRO A 227 22.17 -21.02 15.64
CA PRO A 227 22.12 -22.16 16.55
C PRO A 227 21.35 -23.34 15.91
N VAL A 228 21.86 -24.54 16.13
CA VAL A 228 21.21 -25.78 15.72
C VAL A 228 19.95 -26.00 16.58
N SER A 229 18.86 -26.51 15.99
CA SER A 229 17.64 -26.84 16.74
C SER A 229 17.97 -27.78 17.90
N ALA A 230 17.33 -27.58 19.06
CA ALA A 230 17.60 -28.36 20.28
C ALA A 230 17.56 -29.88 20.03
N GLU A 231 16.58 -30.36 19.27
CA GLU A 231 16.44 -31.78 18.88
C GLU A 231 17.64 -32.32 18.10
N ILE A 232 18.21 -31.50 17.20
CA ILE A 232 19.35 -31.90 16.37
C ILE A 232 20.65 -31.80 17.18
N ALA A 233 20.76 -30.82 18.08
CA ALA A 233 21.89 -30.70 18.98
C ALA A 233 21.95 -31.88 19.96
N GLU A 234 20.81 -32.28 20.54
CA GLU A 234 20.67 -33.46 21.40
C GLU A 234 21.01 -34.75 20.64
N ALA A 235 20.49 -34.92 19.41
CA ALA A 235 20.79 -36.09 18.58
C ALA A 235 22.28 -36.20 18.18
N ARG A 236 23.00 -35.07 18.13
CA ARG A 236 24.44 -35.01 17.83
C ARG A 236 25.33 -35.03 19.06
N GLY A 237 24.76 -35.00 20.27
CA GLY A 237 25.49 -34.85 21.53
C GLY A 237 26.19 -33.50 21.68
N GLU A 238 25.73 -32.46 20.97
CA GLU A 238 26.25 -31.11 21.03
C GLU A 238 25.57 -30.30 22.15
N ALA A 239 26.31 -29.40 22.80
CA ALA A 239 25.73 -28.52 23.81
C ALA A 239 24.67 -27.59 23.19
N ILE A 240 23.48 -27.54 23.78
CA ILE A 240 22.39 -26.66 23.36
C ILE A 240 22.82 -25.21 23.59
N ARG A 241 23.12 -24.49 22.51
CA ARG A 241 23.46 -23.07 22.53
C ARG A 241 22.22 -22.24 22.21
N SER A 242 21.83 -21.35 23.12
CA SER A 242 20.78 -20.37 22.85
C SER A 242 21.24 -19.34 21.83
N ALA A 243 20.31 -18.82 21.04
CA ALA A 243 20.54 -17.72 20.11
C ALA A 243 21.19 -16.50 20.81
N SER A 244 20.81 -16.20 22.05
CA SER A 244 21.39 -15.09 22.82
C SER A 244 22.85 -15.36 23.24
N SER A 245 23.21 -16.60 23.56
CA SER A 245 24.56 -16.95 24.04
C SER A 245 25.60 -16.96 22.93
N THR A 246 25.21 -17.30 21.70
CA THR A 246 26.10 -17.17 20.52
C THR A 246 26.53 -15.71 20.28
N LEU A 247 25.61 -14.76 20.51
CA LEU A 247 25.86 -13.32 20.37
C LEU A 247 26.69 -12.71 21.51
N ASP A 248 27.05 -13.48 22.54
CA ASP A 248 27.82 -12.99 23.68
C ASP A 248 29.33 -12.93 23.46
N SER A 249 29.83 -13.53 22.38
CA SER A 249 31.23 -13.50 22.00
C SER A 249 31.78 -12.07 21.94
N LYS A 250 32.98 -11.85 22.52
CA LYS A 250 33.68 -10.57 22.45
C LYS A 250 33.98 -10.16 21.01
N ARG A 251 34.30 -11.12 20.13
CA ARG A 251 34.57 -10.87 18.71
C ARG A 251 33.33 -10.36 17.98
N VAL A 252 32.18 -11.01 18.21
CA VAL A 252 30.87 -10.59 17.66
C VAL A 252 30.52 -9.18 18.14
N LYS A 253 30.61 -8.91 19.45
CA LYS A 253 30.37 -7.57 20.02
C LYS A 253 31.20 -6.48 19.35
N GLN A 254 32.50 -6.71 19.16
CA GLN A 254 33.39 -5.73 18.54
C GLN A 254 33.10 -5.54 17.04
N ALA A 255 32.87 -6.64 16.29
CA ALA A 255 32.54 -6.57 14.86
C ALA A 255 31.20 -5.85 14.64
N TRP A 256 30.20 -6.17 15.44
CA TRP A 256 28.88 -5.53 15.43
C TRP A 256 28.98 -4.01 15.67
N GLN A 257 29.67 -3.60 16.74
CA GLN A 257 29.86 -2.19 17.07
C GLN A 257 30.58 -1.42 15.96
N ARG A 258 31.57 -2.04 15.28
CA ARG A 258 32.28 -1.43 14.15
C ARG A 258 31.33 -1.17 12.97
N LEU A 259 30.49 -2.14 12.63
CA LEU A 259 29.52 -2.02 11.54
C LEU A 259 28.44 -0.97 11.87
N CYS A 260 27.92 -0.94 13.10
CA CYS A 260 27.01 0.12 13.56
C CYS A 260 27.65 1.51 13.43
N ARG A 261 28.91 1.66 13.84
CA ARG A 261 29.64 2.94 13.74
C ARG A 261 29.81 3.37 12.29
N LEU A 262 30.17 2.45 11.39
CA LEU A 262 30.27 2.74 9.96
C LEU A 262 28.93 3.22 9.39
N GLN A 263 27.84 2.48 9.64
CA GLN A 263 26.51 2.84 9.16
C GLN A 263 26.10 4.24 9.64
N ARG A 264 26.35 4.58 10.91
CA ARG A 264 26.10 5.93 11.45
C ARG A 264 26.92 7.02 10.76
N VAL A 265 28.19 6.75 10.48
CA VAL A 265 29.06 7.70 9.76
C VAL A 265 28.57 7.91 8.34
N ALA A 266 28.21 6.83 7.64
CA ALA A 266 27.68 6.90 6.29
C ALA A 266 26.33 7.64 6.22
N ILE A 267 25.43 7.44 7.20
CA ILE A 267 24.17 8.20 7.32
C ILE A 267 24.45 9.68 7.55
N ARG A 268 25.37 10.04 8.47
CA ARG A 268 25.71 11.44 8.76
C ARG A 268 26.33 12.14 7.56
N ALA A 269 27.13 11.42 6.78
CA ALA A 269 27.73 11.89 5.54
C ALA A 269 26.73 11.88 4.35
N LYS A 270 25.46 11.50 4.57
CA LYS A 270 24.41 11.39 3.54
C LYS A 270 24.78 10.45 2.38
N LEU A 271 25.61 9.44 2.63
CA LEU A 271 26.01 8.44 1.63
C LEU A 271 24.98 7.31 1.52
N ILE A 272 24.27 7.05 2.62
CA ILE A 272 23.17 6.10 2.67
C ILE A 272 21.96 6.78 3.32
N SER A 273 20.75 6.32 2.97
CA SER A 273 19.50 6.72 3.60
C SER A 273 19.52 6.41 5.10
N LYS A 274 18.76 7.18 5.87
CA LYS A 274 18.53 6.88 7.29
C LYS A 274 17.85 5.51 7.40
N ALA A 275 18.39 4.64 8.25
CA ALA A 275 17.82 3.33 8.46
C ALA A 275 16.39 3.40 9.04
N SER A 276 15.55 2.50 8.58
CA SER A 276 14.08 2.52 8.76
C SER A 276 13.58 1.76 10.00
N TYR A 277 14.51 1.29 10.85
CA TYR A 277 14.22 0.51 12.06
C TYR A 277 13.46 1.29 13.13
N ASP A 278 13.52 2.62 13.10
CA ASP A 278 12.84 3.48 14.08
C ASP A 278 11.34 3.54 13.79
N ALA A 279 10.51 3.51 14.84
CA ALA A 279 9.06 3.43 14.68
C ALA A 279 8.46 4.67 13.97
N GLN A 280 9.16 5.81 14.08
CA GLN A 280 8.84 7.08 13.41
C GLN A 280 9.21 7.10 11.92
N SER A 281 9.83 6.05 11.37
CA SER A 281 10.09 5.95 9.94
C SER A 281 8.80 5.73 9.16
N ASP A 282 8.61 6.50 8.08
CA ASP A 282 7.48 6.36 7.16
C ASP A 282 7.58 5.11 6.27
N ALA A 283 8.78 4.52 6.16
CA ALA A 283 8.99 3.34 5.33
C ALA A 283 8.22 2.11 5.85
N LYS A 284 7.48 1.47 4.94
CA LYS A 284 6.64 0.30 5.25
C LYS A 284 7.51 -0.93 5.49
N VAL A 285 7.30 -1.63 6.61
CA VAL A 285 8.06 -2.85 6.94
C VAL A 285 7.73 -3.94 5.91
N GLY A 286 8.76 -4.55 5.33
CA GLY A 286 8.65 -5.56 4.27
C GLY A 286 8.70 -5.01 2.83
N SER A 287 8.60 -3.69 2.66
CA SER A 287 8.70 -3.03 1.36
C SER A 287 10.15 -2.85 0.87
N THR A 288 10.30 -2.52 -0.41
CA THR A 288 11.60 -2.20 -1.04
C THR A 288 12.19 -0.87 -0.56
N ASP A 289 11.34 0.03 -0.04
CA ASP A 289 11.75 1.36 0.40
C ASP A 289 12.38 1.34 1.81
N TYR A 290 12.26 0.21 2.51
CA TYR A 290 12.82 0.03 3.83
C TYR A 290 14.34 -0.13 3.77
N THR A 291 15.07 0.70 4.52
CA THR A 291 16.53 0.62 4.63
C THR A 291 16.92 -0.12 5.93
N PRO A 292 17.44 -1.36 5.86
CA PRO A 292 17.74 -2.16 7.05
C PRO A 292 19.07 -1.79 7.73
N LEU A 293 19.27 -2.33 8.93
CA LEU A 293 20.56 -2.30 9.60
C LEU A 293 21.53 -3.32 8.99
N ALA A 294 22.70 -2.86 8.59
CA ALA A 294 23.78 -3.71 8.07
C ALA A 294 24.14 -4.88 9.02
N PRO A 295 24.29 -4.70 10.35
CA PRO A 295 24.59 -5.84 11.21
C PRO A 295 23.44 -6.84 11.33
N VAL A 296 22.19 -6.39 11.25
CA VAL A 296 21.03 -7.30 11.26
C VAL A 296 20.91 -8.03 9.93
N LYS A 297 21.22 -7.38 8.81
CA LYS A 297 21.32 -8.03 7.50
C LYS A 297 22.27 -9.23 7.57
N VAL A 298 23.51 -9.04 8.04
CA VAL A 298 24.50 -10.14 8.18
C VAL A 298 24.01 -11.22 9.15
N LEU A 299 23.31 -10.85 10.23
CA LEU A 299 22.72 -11.81 11.17
C LEU A 299 21.65 -12.69 10.50
N MET A 300 20.81 -12.10 9.64
CA MET A 300 19.67 -12.76 8.99
C MET A 300 20.05 -13.56 7.75
N GLU A 301 21.13 -13.20 7.06
CA GLU A 301 21.63 -13.89 5.85
C GLU A 301 21.64 -15.44 5.94
N PRO A 302 22.26 -16.09 6.95
CA PRO A 302 22.27 -17.56 7.00
C PRO A 302 20.89 -18.18 7.25
N LEU A 303 19.98 -17.46 7.91
CA LEU A 303 18.61 -17.90 8.13
C LEU A 303 17.81 -17.84 6.82
N LEU A 304 17.93 -16.74 6.09
CA LEU A 304 17.28 -16.55 4.79
C LEU A 304 17.91 -17.45 3.71
N ALA A 305 19.21 -17.74 3.78
CA ALA A 305 19.86 -18.70 2.88
C ALA A 305 19.29 -20.12 3.04
N ARG A 306 18.97 -20.56 4.27
CA ARG A 306 18.24 -21.82 4.51
C ARG A 306 16.86 -21.78 3.88
N PHE A 307 16.13 -20.68 4.02
CA PHE A 307 14.83 -20.52 3.36
C PHE A 307 14.95 -20.64 1.84
N ALA A 308 15.83 -19.85 1.22
CA ALA A 308 16.04 -19.88 -0.23
C ALA A 308 16.47 -21.29 -0.71
N TYR A 309 17.35 -21.95 0.04
CA TYR A 309 17.77 -23.33 -0.27
C TYR A 309 16.60 -24.31 -0.31
N HIS A 310 15.63 -24.19 0.60
CA HIS A 310 14.47 -25.09 0.66
C HIS A 310 13.33 -24.69 -0.28
N PHE A 311 13.18 -23.41 -0.59
CA PHE A 311 11.96 -22.88 -1.21
C PHE A 311 12.17 -22.14 -2.53
N ASP A 312 13.38 -21.86 -3.00
CA ASP A 312 13.59 -21.13 -4.28
C ASP A 312 14.10 -21.99 -5.44
N GLY A 313 14.45 -23.26 -5.21
CA GLY A 313 14.94 -24.18 -6.25
C GLY A 313 14.04 -25.40 -6.53
N ASP A 314 14.56 -26.38 -7.25
CA ASP A 314 13.85 -27.61 -7.67
C ASP A 314 13.69 -28.68 -6.57
N LYS A 315 13.71 -28.26 -5.30
CA LYS A 315 13.56 -29.21 -4.20
C LYS A 315 12.12 -29.65 -4.06
N SER A 316 11.94 -30.87 -3.54
CA SER A 316 10.63 -31.40 -3.16
C SER A 316 9.89 -30.57 -2.11
N THR A 317 10.60 -29.69 -1.40
CA THR A 317 10.07 -28.73 -0.42
C THR A 317 9.50 -27.47 -1.06
N ASN A 318 9.86 -27.13 -2.31
CA ASN A 318 9.31 -25.99 -3.04
C ASN A 318 8.05 -26.42 -3.80
N ARG A 319 6.94 -26.52 -3.06
CA ARG A 319 5.65 -26.96 -3.58
C ARG A 319 4.64 -25.83 -3.58
N LEU A 320 4.12 -25.50 -4.76
CA LEU A 320 3.08 -24.46 -4.90
C LEU A 320 1.77 -24.84 -4.23
N ASP A 321 1.43 -26.13 -4.20
CA ASP A 321 0.24 -26.65 -3.53
C ASP A 321 0.36 -26.66 -2.00
N LYS A 322 1.57 -26.46 -1.45
CA LYS A 322 1.84 -26.46 -0.01
C LYS A 322 2.48 -25.16 0.49
N PRO A 323 1.80 -24.01 0.30
CA PRO A 323 2.31 -22.72 0.74
C PRO A 323 2.57 -22.64 2.25
N GLN A 324 1.82 -23.42 3.04
CA GLN A 324 2.01 -23.53 4.49
C GLN A 324 3.43 -23.93 4.90
N TRP A 325 4.20 -24.61 4.06
CA TRP A 325 5.56 -25.02 4.43
C TRP A 325 6.51 -23.83 4.56
N TYR A 326 6.52 -22.92 3.58
CA TYR A 326 7.39 -21.76 3.61
C TYR A 326 6.87 -20.70 4.59
N VAL A 327 5.55 -20.56 4.72
CA VAL A 327 4.91 -19.63 5.67
C VAL A 327 5.14 -20.08 7.12
N ASN A 328 4.93 -21.36 7.45
CA ASN A 328 5.17 -21.87 8.80
C ASN A 328 6.67 -21.80 9.16
N HIS A 329 7.56 -22.03 8.19
CA HIS A 329 9.00 -21.84 8.42
C HIS A 329 9.31 -20.41 8.87
N MET A 330 8.77 -19.42 8.16
CA MET A 330 8.95 -18.00 8.50
C MET A 330 8.28 -17.60 9.82
N SER A 331 7.09 -18.14 10.10
CA SER A 331 6.37 -17.92 11.37
C SER A 331 7.15 -18.48 12.56
N ASN A 332 7.71 -19.68 12.41
CA ASN A 332 8.58 -20.30 13.41
C ASN A 332 9.87 -19.50 13.62
N LEU A 333 10.44 -18.93 12.54
CA LEU A 333 11.60 -18.04 12.62
C LEU A 333 11.26 -16.81 13.45
N LEU A 334 10.14 -16.13 13.15
CA LEU A 334 9.67 -14.98 13.94
C LEU A 334 9.55 -15.34 15.42
N ARG A 335 8.82 -16.41 15.76
CA ARG A 335 8.62 -16.82 17.16
C ARG A 335 9.92 -17.16 17.88
N SER A 336 10.86 -17.83 17.19
CA SER A 336 12.12 -18.27 17.78
C SER A 336 13.09 -17.11 18.08
N TYR A 337 13.12 -16.09 17.21
CA TYR A 337 14.08 -15.00 17.31
C TYR A 337 13.50 -13.67 17.81
N ASN A 338 12.19 -13.56 18.01
CA ASN A 338 11.53 -12.33 18.50
C ASN A 338 12.18 -11.79 19.79
N SER A 339 12.51 -12.67 20.74
CA SER A 339 13.12 -12.29 22.02
C SER A 339 14.48 -11.58 21.87
N LEU A 340 15.20 -11.79 20.76
CA LEU A 340 16.46 -11.08 20.51
C LEU A 340 16.25 -9.59 20.20
N PHE A 341 15.08 -9.23 19.68
CA PHE A 341 14.71 -7.88 19.24
C PHE A 341 13.75 -7.19 20.22
N ASP A 342 13.52 -7.77 21.39
CA ASP A 342 12.75 -7.11 22.45
C ASP A 342 13.43 -5.79 22.84
N ALA A 343 12.63 -4.73 23.00
CA ALA A 343 13.11 -3.38 23.26
C ALA A 343 13.76 -3.24 24.66
N ARG A 344 13.37 -4.09 25.62
CA ARG A 344 13.88 -4.02 26.99
C ARG A 344 15.11 -4.90 27.20
N ASN A 345 15.01 -6.18 26.86
CA ASN A 345 16.03 -7.17 27.22
C ASN A 345 16.62 -7.88 25.98
N GLY A 346 16.28 -7.45 24.77
CA GLY A 346 16.74 -8.07 23.54
C GLY A 346 18.24 -7.92 23.32
N LYS A 347 18.91 -9.03 22.98
CA LYS A 347 20.36 -9.02 22.77
C LYS A 347 20.79 -8.20 21.56
N VAL A 348 20.01 -8.26 20.47
CA VAL A 348 20.27 -7.48 19.26
C VAL A 348 20.03 -5.99 19.54
N THR A 349 18.95 -5.67 20.26
CA THR A 349 18.68 -4.30 20.74
C THR A 349 19.86 -3.75 21.53
N TRP A 350 20.35 -4.51 22.52
CA TRP A 350 21.50 -4.12 23.33
C TRP A 350 22.78 -3.93 22.50
N LEU A 351 23.08 -4.83 21.54
CA LEU A 351 24.25 -4.71 20.67
C LEU A 351 24.18 -3.46 19.79
N CYS A 352 23.00 -3.12 19.28
CA CYS A 352 22.75 -1.90 18.52
C CYS A 352 22.89 -0.64 19.38
N ASP A 353 22.38 -0.66 20.62
CA ASP A 353 22.53 0.43 21.58
C ASP A 353 24.00 0.73 21.87
N GLN A 354 24.83 -0.31 22.07
CA GLN A 354 26.28 -0.16 22.25
C GLN A 354 27.00 0.39 21.00
N GLY A 355 26.40 0.20 19.81
CA GLY A 355 26.83 0.83 18.56
C GLY A 355 26.36 2.28 18.39
N GLY A 356 25.50 2.78 19.29
CA GLY A 356 24.85 4.08 19.23
C GLY A 356 23.67 4.15 18.24
N LEU A 357 23.05 3.01 17.96
CA LEU A 357 21.80 2.87 17.21
C LEU A 357 20.69 2.49 18.19
N HIS A 358 19.96 3.48 18.68
CA HIS A 358 18.94 3.31 19.72
C HIS A 358 17.56 3.00 19.16
N LYS A 359 16.68 2.39 19.98
CA LYS A 359 15.29 2.04 19.63
C LYS A 359 15.14 0.97 18.54
N VAL A 360 16.16 0.13 18.36
CA VAL A 360 16.03 -1.05 17.51
C VAL A 360 15.00 -1.99 18.15
N GLY A 361 14.11 -2.55 17.33
CA GLY A 361 13.03 -3.41 17.81
C GLY A 361 12.69 -4.51 16.80
N PRO A 362 11.52 -5.15 16.94
CA PRO A 362 11.12 -6.28 16.10
C PRO A 362 10.93 -5.92 14.62
N ARG A 363 10.87 -4.63 14.27
CA ARG A 363 10.74 -4.16 12.87
C ARG A 363 11.81 -4.71 11.94
N GLU A 364 13.05 -4.80 12.42
CA GLU A 364 14.16 -5.31 11.60
C GLU A 364 13.96 -6.80 11.28
N LEU A 365 13.65 -7.60 12.30
CA LEU A 365 13.37 -9.03 12.12
C LEU A 365 12.19 -9.26 11.15
N VAL A 366 11.09 -8.55 11.39
CA VAL A 366 9.88 -8.67 10.58
C VAL A 366 10.12 -8.19 9.15
N HIS A 367 10.90 -7.12 8.93
CA HIS A 367 11.23 -6.66 7.59
C HIS A 367 11.91 -7.76 6.76
N PHE A 368 12.93 -8.42 7.31
CA PHE A 368 13.65 -9.47 6.57
C PHE A 368 12.76 -10.68 6.25
N VAL A 369 11.89 -11.07 7.17
CA VAL A 369 10.92 -12.15 6.95
C VAL A 369 9.90 -11.77 5.87
N LEU A 370 9.30 -10.58 5.98
CA LEU A 370 8.31 -10.11 5.00
C LEU A 370 8.94 -9.88 3.62
N ALA A 371 10.16 -9.34 3.55
CA ALA A 371 10.87 -9.12 2.29
C ALA A 371 11.16 -10.46 1.57
N ALA A 372 11.57 -11.49 2.30
CA ALA A 372 11.78 -12.83 1.72
C ALA A 372 10.47 -13.46 1.23
N LEU A 373 9.40 -13.38 2.03
CA LEU A 373 8.07 -13.86 1.62
C LEU A 373 7.53 -13.10 0.41
N ARG A 374 7.69 -11.77 0.37
CA ARG A 374 7.31 -10.93 -0.77
C ARG A 374 7.96 -11.42 -2.05
N LEU A 375 9.28 -11.61 -2.05
CA LEU A 375 10.00 -12.09 -3.23
C LEU A 375 9.49 -13.48 -3.67
N LYS A 376 9.27 -14.39 -2.71
CA LYS A 376 8.76 -15.72 -2.99
C LYS A 376 7.36 -15.72 -3.61
N VAL A 377 6.44 -14.95 -3.03
CA VAL A 377 5.05 -14.86 -3.51
C VAL A 377 4.99 -14.20 -4.89
N LEU A 378 5.75 -13.12 -5.10
CA LEU A 378 5.81 -12.45 -6.41
C LEU A 378 6.39 -13.36 -7.49
N ALA A 379 7.43 -14.15 -7.17
CA ALA A 379 8.02 -15.11 -8.11
C ALA A 379 7.03 -16.23 -8.52
N SER A 380 6.13 -16.63 -7.63
CA SER A 380 5.13 -17.68 -7.89
C SER A 380 3.79 -17.15 -8.44
N LYS A 381 3.61 -15.83 -8.51
CA LYS A 381 2.33 -15.18 -8.85
C LYS A 381 1.73 -15.67 -10.18
N GLU A 382 2.51 -15.65 -11.26
CA GLU A 382 2.03 -16.03 -12.60
C GLU A 382 1.61 -17.50 -12.69
N GLU A 383 2.25 -18.38 -11.93
CA GLU A 383 1.87 -19.79 -11.90
C GLU A 383 0.62 -20.03 -11.04
N LEU A 384 0.47 -19.29 -9.93
CA LEU A 384 -0.72 -19.34 -9.10
C LEU A 384 -1.97 -18.90 -9.85
N GLN A 385 -1.88 -17.86 -10.69
CA GLN A 385 -2.99 -17.39 -11.53
C GLN A 385 -3.55 -18.48 -12.46
N LYS A 386 -2.71 -19.44 -12.88
CA LYS A 386 -3.12 -20.57 -13.75
C LYS A 386 -3.84 -21.68 -12.98
N LYS A 387 -3.78 -21.68 -11.65
CA LYS A 387 -4.29 -22.76 -10.78
C LYS A 387 -5.18 -22.16 -9.66
N PRO A 388 -6.45 -21.84 -9.94
CA PRO A 388 -7.30 -21.08 -9.00
C PRO A 388 -7.46 -21.71 -7.61
N ALA A 389 -7.62 -23.03 -7.51
CA ALA A 389 -7.72 -23.71 -6.21
C ALA A 389 -6.44 -23.57 -5.37
N VAL A 390 -5.26 -23.62 -6.01
CA VAL A 390 -3.97 -23.44 -5.35
C VAL A 390 -3.79 -21.98 -4.91
N LEU A 391 -4.24 -21.04 -5.75
CA LEU A 391 -4.27 -19.61 -5.44
C LEU A 391 -5.15 -19.34 -4.21
N ALA A 392 -6.38 -19.84 -4.18
CA ALA A 392 -7.31 -19.71 -3.06
C ALA A 392 -6.71 -20.20 -1.75
N HIS A 393 -6.14 -21.42 -1.76
CA HIS A 393 -5.44 -21.98 -0.61
C HIS A 393 -4.25 -21.11 -0.18
N THR A 394 -3.44 -20.62 -1.13
CA THR A 394 -2.31 -19.73 -0.84
C THR A 394 -2.76 -18.44 -0.19
N VAL A 395 -3.80 -17.79 -0.73
CA VAL A 395 -4.39 -16.56 -0.18
C VAL A 395 -4.87 -16.78 1.25
N SER A 396 -5.59 -17.87 1.52
CA SER A 396 -6.05 -18.23 2.88
C SER A 396 -4.90 -18.38 3.87
N ILE A 397 -3.81 -19.03 3.46
CA ILE A 397 -2.62 -19.22 4.31
C ILE A 397 -1.92 -17.88 4.57
N LEU A 398 -1.80 -17.01 3.57
CA LEU A 398 -1.20 -15.68 3.73
C LEU A 398 -2.04 -14.76 4.63
N LEU A 399 -3.37 -14.79 4.50
CA LEU A 399 -4.28 -14.03 5.38
C LEU A 399 -4.17 -14.50 6.84
N SER A 400 -4.06 -15.83 7.04
CA SER A 400 -3.82 -16.40 8.37
C SER A 400 -2.49 -15.94 8.95
N PHE A 401 -1.43 -15.91 8.13
CA PHE A 401 -0.11 -15.39 8.53
C PHE A 401 -0.14 -13.90 8.88
N ASP A 402 -0.81 -13.08 8.08
CA ASP A 402 -0.95 -11.65 8.35
C ASP A 402 -1.72 -11.38 9.66
N SER A 403 -2.69 -12.23 9.99
CA SER A 403 -3.39 -12.23 11.28
C SER A 403 -2.48 -12.67 12.43
N GLU A 404 -1.72 -13.76 12.26
CA GLU A 404 -0.72 -14.22 13.24
C GLU A 404 0.31 -13.12 13.53
N LEU A 405 0.78 -12.41 12.50
CA LEU A 405 1.75 -11.32 12.66
C LEU A 405 1.19 -10.17 13.53
N GLN A 406 -0.08 -9.81 13.35
CA GLN A 406 -0.76 -8.80 14.17
C GLN A 406 -0.97 -9.24 15.61
N GLN A 407 -1.13 -10.54 15.86
CA GLN A 407 -1.22 -11.11 17.21
C GLN A 407 0.14 -11.17 17.91
N LEU A 408 1.20 -11.51 17.17
CA LEU A 408 2.57 -11.62 17.70
C LEU A 408 3.18 -10.26 18.03
N PHE A 409 2.82 -9.20 17.28
CA PHE A 409 3.43 -7.89 17.42
C PHE A 409 2.37 -6.79 17.52
N HIS A 410 2.46 -5.97 18.56
CA HIS A 410 1.57 -4.82 18.72
C HIS A 410 1.70 -3.84 17.53
N PRO A 411 0.61 -3.27 16.98
CA PRO A 411 0.69 -2.35 15.83
C PRO A 411 1.65 -1.18 16.02
N SER A 412 1.78 -0.69 17.26
CA SER A 412 2.69 0.39 17.63
C SER A 412 4.17 0.03 17.50
N SER A 413 4.53 -1.26 17.60
CA SER A 413 5.92 -1.70 17.49
C SER A 413 6.36 -1.87 16.05
N LEU A 414 5.46 -2.34 15.17
CA LEU A 414 5.74 -2.52 13.74
C LEU A 414 5.44 -1.28 12.88
N GLY A 415 4.58 -0.37 13.35
CA GLY A 415 4.07 0.73 12.54
C GLY A 415 3.32 0.22 11.30
N LYS A 416 3.59 0.80 10.14
CA LYS A 416 3.01 0.36 8.86
C LYS A 416 3.74 -0.89 8.36
N ALA A 417 3.21 -2.08 8.64
CA ALA A 417 3.70 -3.33 8.06
C ALA A 417 2.96 -3.68 6.76
N GLU A 418 3.67 -4.28 5.82
CA GLU A 418 3.07 -4.86 4.63
C GLU A 418 2.39 -6.18 4.96
N LYS A 419 1.11 -6.30 4.58
CA LYS A 419 0.41 -7.58 4.55
C LYS A 419 0.83 -8.29 3.28
N ILE A 420 1.26 -9.55 3.39
CA ILE A 420 1.72 -10.31 2.23
C ILE A 420 0.54 -10.69 1.34
N SER A 421 -0.65 -10.88 1.91
CA SER A 421 -1.88 -11.10 1.16
C SER A 421 -2.22 -9.95 0.20
N ASP A 422 -1.94 -8.70 0.57
CA ASP A 422 -2.18 -7.52 -0.28
C ASP A 422 -1.38 -7.56 -1.60
N LEU A 423 -0.29 -8.33 -1.67
CA LEU A 423 0.52 -8.46 -2.90
C LEU A 423 -0.22 -9.22 -4.01
N LEU A 424 -1.07 -10.18 -3.62
CA LEU A 424 -1.92 -10.94 -4.52
C LEU A 424 -3.27 -10.26 -4.68
N LEU A 425 -3.88 -9.83 -3.57
CA LEU A 425 -5.20 -9.24 -3.53
C LEU A 425 -5.25 -7.83 -4.14
N GLY A 426 -4.16 -7.07 -4.07
CA GLY A 426 -4.09 -5.72 -4.63
C GLY A 426 -4.01 -5.69 -6.15
N ASP A 427 -3.72 -6.82 -6.79
CA ASP A 427 -3.74 -6.94 -8.25
C ASP A 427 -5.09 -7.48 -8.72
N SER A 428 -5.86 -6.64 -9.43
CA SER A 428 -7.18 -6.99 -9.96
C SER A 428 -7.14 -8.31 -10.72
N THR A 429 -6.14 -8.53 -11.57
CA THR A 429 -6.10 -9.73 -12.41
C THR A 429 -5.97 -11.03 -11.61
N THR A 430 -5.19 -11.00 -10.54
CA THR A 430 -5.03 -12.13 -9.63
C THR A 430 -6.29 -12.35 -8.80
N PHE A 431 -6.89 -11.27 -8.31
CA PHE A 431 -8.13 -11.33 -7.55
C PHE A 431 -9.29 -11.86 -8.40
N ASP A 432 -9.44 -11.39 -9.63
CA ASP A 432 -10.47 -11.82 -10.57
C ASP A 432 -10.32 -13.31 -10.91
N ALA A 433 -9.09 -13.80 -11.11
CA ALA A 433 -8.81 -15.21 -11.32
C ALA A 433 -9.17 -16.08 -10.10
N TRP A 434 -8.91 -15.60 -8.89
CA TRP A 434 -9.35 -16.27 -7.67
C TRP A 434 -10.88 -16.30 -7.58
N LEU A 435 -11.53 -15.16 -7.79
CA LEU A 435 -12.97 -15.02 -7.69
C LEU A 435 -13.71 -15.92 -8.70
N GLU A 436 -13.22 -16.00 -9.94
CA GLU A 436 -13.81 -16.88 -10.95
C GLU A 436 -13.59 -18.37 -10.63
N GLY A 437 -12.43 -18.71 -10.06
CA GLY A 437 -12.18 -20.06 -9.55
C GLY A 437 -13.14 -20.46 -8.44
N GLU A 438 -13.36 -19.57 -7.47
CA GLU A 438 -14.31 -19.76 -6.38
C GLU A 438 -15.76 -19.86 -6.89
N ARG A 439 -16.14 -19.04 -7.87
CA ARG A 439 -17.45 -19.12 -8.52
C ARG A 439 -17.65 -20.49 -9.16
N THR A 440 -16.68 -20.94 -9.96
CA THR A 440 -16.77 -22.22 -10.69
C THR A 440 -16.86 -23.38 -9.70
N GLU A 441 -15.98 -23.43 -8.70
CA GLU A 441 -15.98 -24.50 -7.69
C GLU A 441 -17.29 -24.53 -6.89
N ALA A 442 -17.82 -23.37 -6.49
CA ALA A 442 -19.06 -23.31 -5.74
C ALA A 442 -20.28 -23.72 -6.60
N GLN A 443 -20.30 -23.35 -7.88
CA GLN A 443 -21.36 -23.75 -8.82
C GLN A 443 -21.32 -25.25 -9.11
N GLU A 444 -20.14 -25.81 -9.37
CA GLU A 444 -19.96 -27.26 -9.57
C GLU A 444 -20.39 -28.04 -8.33
N ARG A 445 -19.99 -27.60 -7.15
CA ARG A 445 -20.39 -28.23 -5.89
C ARG A 445 -21.90 -28.15 -5.64
N LEU A 446 -22.53 -27.02 -5.95
CA LEU A 446 -24.00 -26.92 -5.88
C LEU A 446 -24.66 -27.87 -6.88
N GLN A 447 -24.14 -27.97 -8.10
CA GLN A 447 -24.69 -28.86 -9.12
C GLN A 447 -24.57 -30.33 -8.70
N GLU A 448 -23.42 -30.75 -8.18
CA GLU A 448 -23.21 -32.09 -7.61
C GLU A 448 -24.24 -32.41 -6.52
N ILE A 449 -24.46 -31.47 -5.60
CA ILE A 449 -25.46 -31.60 -4.53
C ILE A 449 -26.89 -31.68 -5.08
N LEU A 450 -27.19 -31.01 -6.19
CA LEU A 450 -28.51 -31.05 -6.82
C LEU A 450 -28.77 -32.31 -7.65
N GLU A 451 -27.72 -32.92 -8.19
CA GLU A 451 -27.75 -34.15 -8.98
C GLU A 451 -27.74 -35.42 -8.12
N ASP A 452 -27.31 -35.31 -6.85
CA ASP A 452 -27.36 -36.42 -5.91
C ASP A 452 -28.80 -36.99 -5.78
N LYS A 453 -28.89 -38.32 -5.74
CA LYS A 453 -30.15 -39.07 -5.60
C LYS A 453 -30.88 -38.69 -4.31
N ASP A 454 -30.10 -38.37 -3.27
CA ASP A 454 -30.61 -38.07 -1.95
C ASP A 454 -30.77 -36.56 -1.68
N ALA A 455 -30.49 -35.70 -2.67
CA ALA A 455 -30.54 -34.24 -2.58
C ALA A 455 -31.85 -33.70 -1.98
N TRP A 456 -32.96 -34.40 -2.25
CA TRP A 456 -34.31 -33.99 -1.87
C TRP A 456 -34.90 -34.83 -0.74
N LEU A 457 -34.09 -35.61 -0.03
CA LEU A 457 -34.50 -36.29 1.21
C LEU A 457 -34.58 -35.27 2.35
N ILE A 458 -35.62 -35.40 3.18
CA ILE A 458 -35.80 -34.56 4.36
C ILE A 458 -35.01 -35.20 5.50
N SER A 459 -34.04 -34.48 6.04
CA SER A 459 -33.19 -34.89 7.15
C SER A 459 -33.27 -33.85 8.29
N SER A 460 -32.88 -34.28 9.48
CA SER A 460 -32.63 -33.44 10.64
C SER A 460 -31.35 -32.62 10.41
N ALA A 461 -31.40 -31.29 10.59
CA ALA A 461 -30.21 -30.44 10.49
C ALA A 461 -29.10 -30.79 11.50
N ASP A 462 -29.40 -31.55 12.56
CA ASP A 462 -28.45 -31.82 13.65
C ASP A 462 -27.85 -33.25 13.65
N MET A 463 -28.16 -34.11 12.67
CA MET A 463 -27.67 -35.51 12.65
C MET A 463 -26.55 -35.70 11.61
N ASP A 464 -25.48 -36.42 11.98
CA ASP A 464 -24.35 -36.77 11.10
C ASP A 464 -24.73 -37.85 10.08
N THR A 465 -24.18 -37.75 8.88
CA THR A 465 -24.51 -38.52 7.66
C THR A 465 -24.37 -40.05 7.79
N GLU A 466 -23.61 -40.56 8.75
CA GLU A 466 -23.34 -42.00 8.91
C GLU A 466 -24.44 -42.76 9.67
N ALA A 467 -25.35 -42.07 10.37
CA ALA A 467 -26.43 -42.70 11.13
C ALA A 467 -27.75 -42.86 10.32
N GLU A 468 -27.76 -42.48 9.04
CA GLU A 468 -29.00 -42.27 8.27
C GLU A 468 -29.43 -43.43 7.35
N GLU A 469 -28.58 -44.43 7.07
CA GLU A 469 -28.96 -45.53 6.15
C GLU A 469 -30.15 -46.37 6.66
N ASP A 470 -30.36 -46.46 7.98
CA ASP A 470 -31.46 -47.25 8.57
C ASP A 470 -32.80 -46.49 8.69
N LEU A 471 -32.83 -45.16 8.58
CA LEU A 471 -34.00 -44.34 8.97
C LEU A 471 -34.85 -43.82 7.80
N SER A 472 -34.30 -43.79 6.58
CA SER A 472 -34.99 -43.26 5.40
C SER A 472 -36.29 -44.03 5.06
N ASN A 473 -36.31 -45.35 5.30
CA ASN A 473 -37.51 -46.19 5.15
C ASN A 473 -38.45 -46.19 6.38
N GLN A 474 -37.97 -45.77 7.55
CA GLN A 474 -38.76 -45.72 8.78
C GLN A 474 -39.42 -44.37 9.04
N THR A 475 -39.04 -43.31 8.32
CA THR A 475 -39.48 -41.94 8.60
C THR A 475 -41.00 -41.76 8.50
N TRP A 476 -41.69 -42.44 7.58
CA TRP A 476 -43.15 -42.39 7.51
C TRP A 476 -43.85 -43.27 8.57
N SER A 477 -43.21 -44.36 9.03
CA SER A 477 -43.75 -45.23 10.08
C SER A 477 -43.51 -44.68 11.50
N ALA A 478 -42.44 -43.90 11.70
CA ALA A 478 -42.13 -43.26 12.97
C ALA A 478 -43.03 -42.04 13.23
N ILE A 479 -43.43 -41.31 12.19
CA ILE A 479 -44.34 -40.15 12.32
C ILE A 479 -45.77 -40.60 12.67
N SER A 480 -46.25 -41.73 12.14
CA SER A 480 -47.57 -42.28 12.49
C SER A 480 -47.62 -42.86 13.91
N SER A 481 -46.50 -43.40 14.41
CA SER A 481 -46.40 -43.97 15.77
C SER A 481 -46.06 -42.95 16.86
N SER A 482 -45.56 -41.75 16.49
CA SER A 482 -45.28 -40.67 17.45
C SER A 482 -46.50 -39.81 17.81
N SER A 483 -47.67 -40.04 17.19
CA SER A 483 -48.90 -39.28 17.49
C SER A 483 -49.64 -39.76 18.75
N SER A 484 -49.14 -40.77 19.45
CA SER A 484 -49.74 -41.26 20.70
C SER A 484 -48.67 -41.50 21.77
N ASN A 485 -48.62 -40.58 22.74
CA ASN A 485 -47.86 -40.62 23.99
C ASN A 485 -46.43 -40.05 23.97
N ASN A 486 -46.31 -38.71 24.02
CA ASN A 486 -45.50 -38.07 25.06
C ASN A 486 -45.78 -36.57 25.16
N ARG A 487 -46.76 -36.20 26.00
CA ARG A 487 -46.80 -34.89 26.65
C ARG A 487 -46.01 -35.03 27.95
N SER A 488 -44.69 -34.84 27.91
CA SER A 488 -43.91 -34.52 29.10
C SER A 488 -43.43 -33.08 29.01
N ASN A 489 -43.73 -32.33 30.06
CA ASN A 489 -43.34 -30.95 30.25
C ASN A 489 -41.80 -30.83 30.34
N HIS A 490 -41.14 -30.36 29.28
CA HIS A 490 -39.80 -29.78 29.35
C HIS A 490 -39.79 -28.42 28.66
N THR A 491 -39.88 -27.38 29.48
CA THR A 491 -39.78 -25.97 29.13
C THR A 491 -38.36 -25.49 29.39
N SER A 492 -37.40 -25.81 28.50
CA SER A 492 -36.10 -25.11 28.37
C SER A 492 -35.18 -25.79 27.35
N ASP A 493 -35.54 -25.79 26.07
CA ASP A 493 -34.63 -25.48 24.95
C ASP A 493 -35.45 -25.51 23.66
N ARG A 494 -35.67 -24.34 23.05
CA ARG A 494 -36.47 -24.19 21.82
C ARG A 494 -35.60 -24.16 20.57
N ARG A 495 -34.38 -24.71 20.61
CA ARG A 495 -33.66 -25.13 19.39
C ARG A 495 -34.22 -26.47 18.94
N GLY A 496 -35.43 -26.44 18.41
CA GLY A 496 -36.02 -27.59 17.75
C GLY A 496 -35.18 -27.94 16.53
N VAL A 497 -34.73 -29.19 16.46
CA VAL A 497 -34.06 -29.79 15.29
C VAL A 497 -34.78 -29.35 14.01
N GLN A 498 -34.17 -28.45 13.24
CA GLN A 498 -34.79 -27.93 12.03
C GLN A 498 -34.71 -29.02 10.94
N LYS A 499 -35.85 -29.45 10.42
CA LYS A 499 -35.89 -30.43 9.33
C LYS A 499 -35.79 -29.71 8.00
N THR A 500 -34.91 -30.15 7.12
CA THR A 500 -34.71 -29.56 5.78
C THR A 500 -34.26 -30.62 4.77
N THR A 501 -34.14 -30.25 3.50
CA THR A 501 -33.57 -31.14 2.49
C THR A 501 -32.05 -31.14 2.54
N ARG A 502 -31.41 -32.28 2.19
CA ARG A 502 -29.93 -32.35 2.06
C ARG A 502 -29.37 -31.28 1.12
N SER A 503 -30.09 -30.97 0.03
CA SER A 503 -29.73 -29.90 -0.91
C SER A 503 -29.74 -28.51 -0.30
N ALA A 504 -30.74 -28.17 0.52
CA ALA A 504 -30.82 -26.87 1.19
C ALA A 504 -29.71 -26.73 2.24
N ARG A 505 -29.43 -27.81 2.97
CA ARG A 505 -28.27 -27.87 3.88
C ARG A 505 -26.96 -27.67 3.14
N GLY A 506 -26.75 -28.39 2.04
CA GLY A 506 -25.55 -28.30 1.22
C GLY A 506 -25.34 -26.90 0.65
N LEU A 507 -26.39 -26.24 0.15
CA LEU A 507 -26.32 -24.83 -0.27
C LEU A 507 -25.88 -23.92 0.89
N CYS A 508 -26.51 -24.05 2.05
CA CYS A 508 -26.18 -23.22 3.22
C CYS A 508 -24.73 -23.41 3.66
N GLN A 509 -24.21 -24.64 3.63
CA GLN A 509 -22.80 -24.93 3.89
C GLN A 509 -21.86 -24.25 2.89
N ILE A 510 -22.21 -24.22 1.60
CA ILE A 510 -21.43 -23.49 0.58
C ILE A 510 -21.44 -21.99 0.88
N LEU A 511 -22.60 -21.42 1.22
CA LEU A 511 -22.73 -19.99 1.54
C LEU A 511 -21.91 -19.61 2.77
N GLU A 512 -21.91 -20.44 3.80
CA GLU A 512 -21.10 -20.28 5.01
C GLU A 512 -19.60 -20.36 4.69
N ALA A 513 -19.19 -21.33 3.87
CA ALA A 513 -17.79 -21.49 3.45
C ALA A 513 -17.28 -20.28 2.66
N ILE A 514 -18.11 -19.73 1.76
CA ILE A 514 -17.78 -18.50 1.02
C ILE A 514 -17.69 -17.30 1.96
N SER A 515 -18.62 -17.18 2.92
CA SER A 515 -18.62 -16.10 3.92
C SER A 515 -17.32 -16.11 4.72
N GLU A 516 -16.88 -17.28 5.20
CA GLU A 516 -15.64 -17.43 5.97
C GLU A 516 -14.40 -17.09 5.12
N ARG A 517 -14.38 -17.42 3.82
CA ARG A 517 -13.28 -17.04 2.92
C ARG A 517 -13.22 -15.52 2.65
N SER A 518 -14.36 -14.85 2.61
CA SER A 518 -14.45 -13.40 2.39
C SER A 518 -14.20 -12.58 3.66
N ARG A 519 -14.36 -13.17 4.85
CA ARG A 519 -14.24 -12.54 6.16
C ARG A 519 -12.95 -11.72 6.40
N PRO A 520 -11.74 -12.21 6.07
CA PRO A 520 -10.51 -11.46 6.31
C PRO A 520 -10.26 -10.32 5.29
N LEU A 521 -11.06 -10.23 4.22
CA LEU A 521 -10.93 -9.18 3.21
C LEU A 521 -11.41 -7.83 3.74
N THR A 522 -10.66 -6.77 3.45
CA THR A 522 -10.98 -5.42 3.95
C THR A 522 -11.54 -4.50 2.89
N LEU A 523 -11.27 -4.76 1.61
CA LEU A 523 -11.73 -3.92 0.51
C LEU A 523 -13.18 -4.24 0.14
N LEU A 524 -14.01 -3.21 0.06
CA LEU A 524 -15.44 -3.33 -0.24
C LEU A 524 -15.70 -4.03 -1.58
N VAL A 525 -14.95 -3.66 -2.62
CA VAL A 525 -15.07 -4.25 -3.97
C VAL A 525 -14.79 -5.76 -3.95
N GLN A 526 -13.79 -6.19 -3.17
CA GLN A 526 -13.45 -7.61 -3.06
C GLN A 526 -14.57 -8.39 -2.36
N ARG A 527 -15.10 -7.85 -1.25
CA ARG A 527 -16.20 -8.46 -0.50
C ARG A 527 -17.47 -8.57 -1.33
N LEU A 528 -17.77 -7.55 -2.15
CA LEU A 528 -18.85 -7.59 -3.13
C LEU A 528 -18.69 -8.70 -4.17
N GLY A 529 -17.45 -8.97 -4.61
CA GLY A 529 -17.20 -10.09 -5.53
C GLY A 529 -17.71 -11.42 -4.97
N PHE A 530 -17.41 -11.71 -3.70
CA PHE A 530 -17.88 -12.93 -3.04
C PHE A 530 -19.39 -12.95 -2.81
N LEU A 531 -19.97 -11.79 -2.47
CA LEU A 531 -21.42 -11.65 -2.38
C LEU A 531 -22.10 -11.96 -3.72
N ALA A 532 -21.50 -11.58 -4.85
CA ALA A 532 -22.03 -11.89 -6.18
C ALA A 532 -22.10 -13.41 -6.42
N ILE A 533 -21.09 -14.17 -5.97
CA ILE A 533 -21.10 -15.63 -6.06
C ILE A 533 -22.26 -16.20 -5.24
N GLN A 534 -22.43 -15.73 -3.99
CA GLN A 534 -23.51 -16.19 -3.13
C GLN A 534 -24.89 -15.90 -3.72
N ASP A 535 -25.05 -14.74 -4.36
CA ASP A 535 -26.26 -14.35 -5.06
C ASP A 535 -26.55 -15.21 -6.30
N ASP A 536 -25.52 -15.58 -7.09
CA ASP A 536 -25.63 -16.52 -8.22
C ASP A 536 -26.13 -17.90 -7.75
N LEU A 537 -25.58 -18.41 -6.64
CA LEU A 537 -25.96 -19.70 -6.06
C LEU A 537 -27.40 -19.69 -5.54
N LEU A 538 -27.78 -18.63 -4.81
CA LEU A 538 -29.14 -18.43 -4.31
C LEU A 538 -30.14 -18.33 -5.46
N SER A 539 -29.79 -17.63 -6.53
CA SER A 539 -30.62 -17.51 -7.73
C SER A 539 -30.84 -18.87 -8.40
N THR A 540 -29.77 -19.65 -8.57
CA THR A 540 -29.84 -20.99 -9.18
C THR A 540 -30.74 -21.92 -8.37
N TYR A 541 -30.58 -21.94 -7.05
CA TYR A 541 -31.41 -22.76 -6.17
C TYR A 541 -32.87 -22.28 -6.12
N HIS A 542 -33.08 -20.96 -6.06
CA HIS A 542 -34.41 -20.35 -6.12
C HIS A 542 -35.15 -20.75 -7.41
N GLN A 543 -34.50 -20.61 -8.58
CA GLN A 543 -35.07 -21.01 -9.86
C GLN A 543 -35.42 -22.51 -9.88
N ARG A 544 -34.61 -23.37 -9.25
CA ARG A 544 -34.90 -24.80 -9.15
C ARG A 544 -36.18 -25.06 -8.35
N LEU A 545 -36.35 -24.40 -7.19
CA LEU A 545 -37.56 -24.51 -6.38
C LEU A 545 -38.78 -23.96 -7.13
N THR A 546 -38.66 -22.78 -7.75
CA THR A 546 -39.74 -22.14 -8.51
C THR A 546 -40.19 -23.01 -9.68
N ARG A 547 -39.27 -23.56 -10.49
CA ARG A 547 -39.59 -24.51 -11.57
C ARG A 547 -40.28 -25.77 -11.04
N SER A 548 -39.88 -26.25 -9.85
CA SER A 548 -40.52 -27.40 -9.23
C SER A 548 -41.97 -27.11 -8.83
N LEU A 549 -42.28 -25.89 -8.37
CA LEU A 549 -43.63 -25.44 -8.03
C LEU A 549 -44.46 -25.15 -9.29
N ASP A 550 -43.87 -24.52 -10.30
CA ASP A 550 -44.52 -24.27 -11.59
C ASP A 550 -44.96 -25.56 -12.27
N ALA A 551 -44.10 -26.58 -12.26
CA ALA A 551 -44.43 -27.89 -12.80
C ALA A 551 -45.55 -28.58 -11.99
N PHE A 552 -45.54 -28.45 -10.66
CA PHE A 552 -46.63 -28.94 -9.82
C PHE A 552 -47.95 -28.25 -10.15
N GLU A 553 -47.96 -26.92 -10.28
CA GLU A 553 -49.16 -26.14 -10.60
C GLU A 553 -49.65 -26.37 -12.03
N SER A 554 -48.74 -26.56 -13.00
CA SER A 554 -49.10 -26.89 -14.38
C SER A 554 -49.82 -28.24 -14.45
N LEU A 555 -49.28 -29.27 -13.80
CA LEU A 555 -49.91 -30.59 -13.72
C LEU A 555 -51.23 -30.54 -12.93
N SER A 556 -51.26 -29.81 -11.81
CA SER A 556 -52.49 -29.57 -11.03
C SER A 556 -53.58 -28.89 -11.85
N GLY A 557 -53.21 -27.86 -12.61
CA GLY A 557 -54.13 -27.04 -13.39
C GLY A 557 -54.58 -27.70 -14.69
N ALA A 558 -53.78 -28.58 -15.28
CA ALA A 558 -54.19 -29.46 -16.38
C ALA A 558 -55.23 -30.47 -15.89
N PHE A 559 -54.98 -31.09 -14.73
CA PHE A 559 -55.91 -32.02 -14.11
C PHE A 559 -57.25 -31.36 -13.70
N ALA A 560 -57.19 -30.19 -13.06
CA ALA A 560 -58.39 -29.44 -12.68
C ALA A 560 -59.27 -29.01 -13.87
N ARG A 561 -58.69 -28.92 -15.09
CA ARG A 561 -59.41 -28.62 -16.33
C ARG A 561 -59.90 -29.87 -17.08
N ALA A 562 -59.31 -31.04 -16.82
CA ALA A 562 -59.69 -32.31 -17.43
C ALA A 562 -60.96 -32.93 -16.79
N LEU A 563 -61.48 -32.36 -15.70
CA LEU A 563 -62.72 -32.78 -15.05
C LEU A 563 -63.70 -31.60 -14.99
N PRO A 564 -64.71 -31.60 -15.89
CA PRO A 564 -65.97 -32.26 -15.58
C PRO A 564 -66.43 -33.24 -16.68
N GLY A 565 -66.44 -34.54 -16.38
CA GLY A 565 -67.23 -35.55 -17.12
C GLY A 565 -66.55 -36.36 -18.24
N GLY A 566 -65.22 -36.38 -18.37
CA GLY A 566 -64.52 -37.13 -19.42
C GLY A 566 -63.77 -38.36 -18.93
N ILE A 567 -63.88 -39.48 -19.66
CA ILE A 567 -63.29 -40.80 -19.40
C ILE A 567 -61.77 -40.69 -19.15
N ALA A 568 -61.32 -41.10 -17.96
CA ALA A 568 -59.90 -41.18 -17.62
C ALA A 568 -59.20 -42.21 -18.53
N SER A 569 -58.30 -41.75 -19.39
CA SER A 569 -57.39 -42.64 -20.12
C SER A 569 -56.41 -43.28 -19.14
N GLN A 570 -56.17 -44.58 -19.26
CA GLN A 570 -55.38 -45.39 -18.32
C GLN A 570 -53.95 -44.87 -18.05
N ASP A 571 -53.38 -44.06 -18.96
CA ASP A 571 -52.06 -43.41 -18.82
C ASP A 571 -52.04 -42.17 -17.90
N SER A 572 -53.18 -41.60 -17.50
CA SER A 572 -53.23 -40.38 -16.67
C SER A 572 -53.01 -40.63 -15.17
N SER A 573 -52.91 -41.90 -14.75
CA SER A 573 -52.77 -42.31 -13.35
C SER A 573 -51.41 -41.93 -12.75
N SER A 574 -50.32 -42.08 -13.52
CA SER A 574 -48.95 -41.77 -13.08
C SER A 574 -48.73 -40.27 -12.89
N GLU A 575 -49.32 -39.42 -13.73
CA GLU A 575 -49.22 -37.96 -13.61
C GLU A 575 -50.08 -37.42 -12.45
N SER A 576 -51.25 -38.00 -12.20
CA SER A 576 -52.08 -37.62 -11.05
C SER A 576 -51.40 -37.94 -9.71
N ASP A 577 -50.65 -39.04 -9.63
CA ASP A 577 -49.89 -39.43 -8.44
C ASP A 577 -48.75 -38.46 -8.09
N MET A 578 -48.24 -37.68 -9.06
CA MET A 578 -47.20 -36.68 -8.81
C MET A 578 -47.74 -35.41 -8.14
N VAL A 579 -49.05 -35.22 -8.17
CA VAL A 579 -49.74 -34.00 -7.73
C VAL A 579 -50.68 -34.26 -6.56
N ARG A 580 -51.19 -35.49 -6.41
CA ARG A 580 -52.11 -35.91 -5.34
C ARG A 580 -51.43 -36.70 -4.22
N GLY A 581 -52.16 -36.87 -3.12
CA GLY A 581 -51.76 -37.72 -1.99
C GLY A 581 -50.39 -37.39 -1.38
N LEU A 582 -49.68 -38.42 -0.90
CA LEU A 582 -48.43 -38.28 -0.16
C LEU A 582 -47.26 -37.75 -1.03
N ARG A 583 -47.26 -38.04 -2.32
CA ARG A 583 -46.21 -37.59 -3.25
C ARG A 583 -46.33 -36.10 -3.57
N GLY A 584 -47.54 -35.62 -3.87
CA GLY A 584 -47.81 -34.20 -4.07
C GLY A 584 -47.52 -33.37 -2.83
N SER A 585 -47.96 -33.85 -1.65
CA SER A 585 -47.67 -33.17 -0.37
C SER A 585 -46.19 -33.19 -0.02
N SER A 586 -45.47 -34.28 -0.29
CA SER A 586 -44.03 -34.37 -0.08
C SER A 586 -43.26 -33.36 -0.95
N ARG A 587 -43.65 -33.15 -2.21
CA ARG A 587 -43.00 -32.17 -3.09
C ARG A 587 -43.17 -30.73 -2.58
N LEU A 588 -44.38 -30.37 -2.16
CA LEU A 588 -44.67 -29.06 -1.58
C LEU A 588 -43.97 -28.87 -0.23
N LEU A 589 -43.96 -29.90 0.61
CA LEU A 589 -43.29 -29.90 1.90
C LEU A 589 -41.77 -29.70 1.75
N LYS A 590 -41.14 -30.37 0.79
CA LYS A 590 -39.72 -30.18 0.48
C LYS A 590 -39.41 -28.73 0.11
N ALA A 591 -40.15 -28.16 -0.85
CA ALA A 591 -39.98 -26.76 -1.24
C ALA A 591 -40.18 -25.79 -0.06
N PHE A 592 -41.18 -26.05 0.79
CA PHE A 592 -41.45 -25.27 1.99
C PHE A 592 -40.29 -25.33 3.00
N LEU A 593 -39.86 -26.54 3.40
CA LEU A 593 -38.78 -26.73 4.36
C LEU A 593 -37.44 -26.18 3.85
N SER A 594 -37.10 -26.42 2.58
CA SER A 594 -35.90 -25.85 1.96
C SER A 594 -35.92 -24.32 2.01
N SER A 595 -37.04 -23.69 1.69
CA SER A 595 -37.17 -22.23 1.70
C SER A 595 -37.05 -21.63 3.10
N LEU A 596 -37.68 -22.25 4.11
CA LEU A 596 -37.59 -21.80 5.50
C LEU A 596 -36.17 -21.89 6.03
N TYR A 597 -35.48 -23.00 5.75
CA TYR A 597 -34.12 -23.21 6.20
C TYR A 597 -33.15 -22.19 5.58
N VAL A 598 -33.28 -21.93 4.27
CA VAL A 598 -32.46 -20.90 3.61
C VAL A 598 -32.72 -19.51 4.20
N VAL A 599 -33.99 -19.13 4.45
CA VAL A 599 -34.32 -17.83 5.06
C VAL A 599 -33.70 -17.69 6.45
N GLU A 600 -33.74 -18.74 7.27
CA GLU A 600 -33.14 -18.72 8.60
C GLU A 600 -31.62 -18.62 8.54
N THR A 601 -30.97 -19.36 7.63
CA THR A 601 -29.51 -19.23 7.41
C THR A 601 -29.14 -17.83 6.95
N LEU A 602 -29.89 -17.24 6.01
CA LEU A 602 -29.63 -15.87 5.56
C LEU A 602 -29.84 -14.83 6.67
N ARG A 603 -30.82 -15.03 7.57
CA ARG A 603 -30.97 -14.22 8.79
C ARG A 603 -29.73 -14.37 9.67
N ARG A 604 -29.28 -15.59 9.94
CA ARG A 604 -28.08 -15.84 10.73
C ARG A 604 -26.83 -15.18 10.13
N LEU A 605 -26.62 -15.32 8.82
CA LEU A 605 -25.51 -14.69 8.10
C LEU A 605 -25.57 -13.15 8.16
N SER A 606 -26.76 -12.55 8.11
CA SER A 606 -26.92 -11.11 8.25
C SER A 606 -26.52 -10.58 9.64
N GLU A 607 -26.69 -11.41 10.66
CA GLU A 607 -26.34 -11.08 12.05
C GLU A 607 -24.84 -11.24 12.35
N GLU A 608 -24.07 -11.82 11.43
CA GLU A 608 -22.62 -11.97 11.61
C GLU A 608 -21.90 -10.62 11.48
N GLY A 609 -21.02 -10.31 12.43
CA GLY A 609 -20.42 -8.98 12.55
C GLY A 609 -19.67 -8.50 11.29
N HIS A 610 -19.11 -9.40 10.49
CA HIS A 610 -18.50 -9.02 9.21
C HIS A 610 -19.55 -8.60 8.18
N ASN A 611 -20.67 -9.33 8.03
CA ASN A 611 -21.74 -8.96 7.10
C ASN A 611 -22.47 -7.69 7.54
N MET A 612 -22.62 -7.48 8.86
CA MET A 612 -23.07 -6.18 9.39
C MET A 612 -22.13 -5.04 8.97
N GLN A 613 -20.82 -5.24 9.07
CA GLN A 613 -19.85 -4.25 8.61
C GLN A 613 -19.94 -4.03 7.09
N LEU A 614 -20.15 -5.08 6.29
CA LEU A 614 -20.35 -4.94 4.83
C LEU A 614 -21.53 -4.02 4.54
N ASN A 615 -22.62 -4.21 5.26
CA ASN A 615 -23.82 -3.41 5.10
C ASN A 615 -23.61 -1.94 5.50
N VAL A 616 -22.90 -1.70 6.61
CA VAL A 616 -22.48 -0.35 7.01
C VAL A 616 -21.62 0.29 5.91
N ASP A 617 -20.62 -0.42 5.40
CA ASP A 617 -19.70 0.08 4.37
C ASP A 617 -20.45 0.40 3.06
N LEU A 618 -21.46 -0.39 2.67
CA LEU A 618 -22.30 -0.15 1.51
C LEU A 618 -23.21 1.07 1.66
N ASN A 619 -23.67 1.34 2.87
CA ASN A 619 -24.56 2.47 3.19
C ASN A 619 -23.80 3.78 3.47
N MET A 620 -22.46 3.75 3.51
CA MET A 620 -21.65 4.98 3.61
C MET A 620 -21.79 5.87 2.37
N ASP A 621 -21.71 7.19 2.55
CA ASP A 621 -21.74 8.18 1.47
C ASP A 621 -20.39 8.37 0.77
N THR A 622 -19.69 7.26 0.49
CA THR A 622 -18.44 7.26 -0.28
C THR A 622 -18.69 6.98 -1.76
N ALA A 623 -17.80 7.45 -2.64
CA ALA A 623 -17.89 7.16 -4.07
C ALA A 623 -17.80 5.64 -4.34
N GLU A 624 -16.94 4.94 -3.60
CA GLU A 624 -16.79 3.48 -3.65
C GLU A 624 -18.09 2.76 -3.28
N ALA A 625 -18.77 3.20 -2.22
CA ALA A 625 -20.05 2.63 -1.80
C ALA A 625 -21.18 2.90 -2.80
N LYS A 626 -21.17 4.04 -3.50
CA LYS A 626 -22.14 4.33 -4.58
C LYS A 626 -21.94 3.41 -5.77
N MET A 627 -20.70 3.26 -6.23
CA MET A 627 -20.35 2.34 -7.32
C MET A 627 -20.67 0.89 -6.95
N ALA A 628 -20.38 0.49 -5.71
CA ALA A 628 -20.74 -0.81 -5.16
C ALA A 628 -22.26 -1.10 -5.24
N ARG A 629 -23.08 -0.12 -4.85
CA ARG A 629 -24.55 -0.19 -4.94
C ARG A 629 -25.04 -0.27 -6.38
N GLU A 630 -24.42 0.45 -7.30
CA GLU A 630 -24.73 0.36 -8.74
C GLU A 630 -24.39 -1.02 -9.30
N THR A 631 -23.22 -1.56 -8.98
CA THR A 631 -22.81 -2.91 -9.38
C THR A 631 -23.79 -3.95 -8.85
N ARG A 632 -24.21 -3.86 -7.58
CA ARG A 632 -25.20 -4.77 -6.99
C ARG A 632 -26.57 -4.68 -7.69
N ARG A 633 -27.03 -3.47 -8.03
CA ARG A 633 -28.26 -3.26 -8.83
C ARG A 633 -28.16 -3.82 -10.24
N SER A 634 -26.96 -3.93 -10.81
CA SER A 634 -26.81 -4.57 -12.13
C SER A 634 -27.08 -6.08 -12.10
N TRP A 635 -26.82 -6.74 -10.95
CA TRP A 635 -27.06 -8.18 -10.80
C TRP A 635 -28.55 -8.50 -10.81
N THR A 636 -29.37 -7.64 -10.21
CA THR A 636 -30.83 -7.80 -10.23
C THR A 636 -31.38 -7.65 -11.64
N GLY A 637 -30.93 -6.63 -12.39
CA GLY A 637 -31.32 -6.46 -13.80
C GLY A 637 -30.94 -7.65 -14.69
N LYS A 638 -29.70 -8.15 -14.57
CA LYS A 638 -29.25 -9.34 -15.32
C LYS A 638 -30.06 -10.60 -14.97
N ARG A 639 -30.43 -10.75 -13.69
CA ARG A 639 -31.27 -11.86 -13.23
C ARG A 639 -32.69 -11.77 -13.78
N GLU A 640 -33.29 -10.59 -13.76
CA GLU A 640 -34.63 -10.35 -14.31
C GLU A 640 -34.67 -10.68 -15.82
N GLU A 641 -33.65 -10.32 -16.59
CA GLU A 641 -33.53 -10.71 -18.01
C GLU A 641 -33.52 -12.23 -18.19
N VAL A 642 -32.72 -12.95 -17.39
CA VAL A 642 -32.65 -14.44 -17.44
C VAL A 642 -33.97 -15.08 -17.02
N GLU A 643 -34.66 -14.53 -16.02
CA GLU A 643 -35.96 -15.01 -15.58
C GLU A 643 -37.06 -14.77 -16.62
N LEU A 644 -37.04 -13.61 -17.30
CA LEU A 644 -37.95 -13.29 -18.39
C LEU A 644 -37.73 -14.23 -19.59
N ASP A 645 -36.48 -14.50 -19.97
CA ASP A 645 -36.15 -15.45 -21.04
C ASP A 645 -36.59 -16.88 -20.71
N GLY A 646 -36.36 -17.33 -19.47
CA GLY A 646 -36.82 -18.63 -18.99
C GLY A 646 -38.35 -18.74 -18.93
N ALA A 647 -39.02 -17.68 -18.50
CA ALA A 647 -40.49 -17.60 -18.47
C ALA A 647 -41.09 -17.63 -19.89
N SER A 648 -40.49 -16.89 -20.84
CA SER A 648 -40.85 -16.85 -22.26
C SER A 648 -40.73 -18.23 -22.92
N LEU A 649 -39.61 -18.94 -22.67
CA LEU A 649 -39.41 -20.30 -23.17
C LEU A 649 -40.42 -21.28 -22.56
N GLY A 650 -40.69 -21.16 -21.25
CA GLY A 650 -41.70 -21.93 -20.55
C GLY A 650 -43.13 -21.63 -21.03
N GLU A 651 -43.41 -20.41 -21.49
CA GLU A 651 -44.68 -20.03 -22.10
C GLU A 651 -44.84 -20.61 -23.51
N LEU A 652 -43.76 -20.68 -24.28
CA LEU A 652 -43.69 -21.30 -25.60
C LEU A 652 -43.91 -22.82 -25.54
N VAL A 653 -43.31 -23.49 -24.54
CA VAL A 653 -43.57 -24.92 -24.24
C VAL A 653 -45.02 -25.14 -23.77
N ARG A 654 -45.53 -24.27 -22.88
CA ARG A 654 -46.94 -24.29 -22.45
C ARG A 654 -47.91 -24.09 -23.63
N ARG A 655 -47.55 -23.32 -24.64
CA ARG A 655 -48.32 -23.13 -25.87
C ARG A 655 -48.22 -24.34 -26.81
N GLY A 656 -47.05 -24.96 -26.91
CA GLY A 656 -46.83 -26.21 -27.66
C GLY A 656 -47.63 -27.40 -27.11
N MET A 657 -47.77 -27.51 -25.79
CA MET A 657 -48.59 -28.56 -25.15
C MET A 657 -50.10 -28.25 -25.17
N ARG A 658 -50.52 -27.02 -25.52
CA ARG A 658 -51.93 -26.58 -25.55
C ARG A 658 -52.65 -26.83 -26.89
N GLY A 659 -51.99 -27.37 -27.92
CA GLY A 659 -52.67 -27.60 -29.21
C GLY A 659 -51.95 -28.57 -30.14
N GLY A 660 -52.51 -29.76 -30.32
CA GLY A 660 -52.27 -30.57 -31.51
C GLY A 660 -53.00 -29.99 -32.71
N SER A 661 -52.37 -29.06 -33.45
CA SER A 661 -52.77 -28.65 -34.81
C SER A 661 -51.85 -27.55 -35.36
N SER A 662 -51.16 -27.87 -36.46
CA SER A 662 -50.59 -26.99 -37.50
C SER A 662 -49.66 -25.83 -37.09
N LEU A 663 -48.37 -26.02 -37.36
CA LEU A 663 -47.37 -24.95 -37.51
C LEU A 663 -47.74 -24.07 -38.71
N ARG A 664 -48.07 -22.79 -38.46
CA ARG A 664 -47.99 -21.71 -39.46
C ARG A 664 -46.89 -20.73 -39.02
N PRO A 665 -45.96 -20.34 -39.91
CA PRO A 665 -44.94 -19.37 -39.56
C PRO A 665 -45.57 -17.98 -39.65
N LEU A 666 -45.45 -17.18 -38.58
CA LEU A 666 -45.72 -15.75 -38.65
C LEU A 666 -44.40 -15.00 -38.60
N ALA A 667 -44.00 -14.62 -39.81
CA ALA A 667 -43.34 -13.38 -40.20
C ALA A 667 -42.64 -12.55 -39.12
N SER A 668 -41.36 -12.31 -39.40
CA SER A 668 -40.56 -11.19 -38.95
C SER A 668 -41.28 -9.85 -39.08
N GLY A 669 -41.19 -9.02 -38.03
CA GLY A 669 -41.32 -7.57 -38.13
C GLY A 669 -42.56 -6.99 -37.47
N VAL A 670 -42.42 -6.53 -36.23
CA VAL A 670 -42.56 -5.12 -35.83
C VAL A 670 -41.87 -4.97 -34.48
N GLY A 671 -40.82 -4.15 -34.43
CA GLY A 671 -40.19 -3.73 -33.19
C GLY A 671 -41.16 -2.87 -32.38
N ALA A 672 -41.80 -3.47 -31.38
CA ALA A 672 -42.43 -2.74 -30.30
C ALA A 672 -41.36 -2.45 -29.25
N ARG A 673 -40.68 -1.33 -29.45
CA ARG A 673 -39.85 -0.65 -28.46
C ARG A 673 -40.77 -0.30 -27.28
N ALA A 674 -40.84 -1.18 -26.29
CA ALA A 674 -41.50 -0.90 -25.02
C ALA A 674 -40.79 0.30 -24.39
N SER A 675 -41.52 1.40 -24.36
CA SER A 675 -41.09 2.67 -23.80
C SER A 675 -40.62 2.45 -22.36
N LYS A 676 -39.38 2.85 -22.10
CA LYS A 676 -38.90 3.25 -20.77
C LYS A 676 -39.97 4.11 -20.10
N ASN A 677 -40.69 3.52 -19.17
CA ASN A 677 -41.24 4.20 -18.01
C ASN A 677 -40.69 3.45 -16.79
N ALA A 678 -39.37 3.48 -16.63
CA ALA A 678 -38.79 3.50 -15.31
C ALA A 678 -39.16 4.87 -14.76
N SER A 679 -40.33 4.97 -14.14
CA SER A 679 -40.58 6.07 -13.22
C SER A 679 -39.45 6.04 -12.21
N ASP A 680 -38.75 7.17 -12.07
CA ASP A 680 -37.97 7.53 -10.89
C ASP A 680 -38.88 7.41 -9.66
N GLU A 681 -39.17 6.19 -9.22
CA GLU A 681 -39.27 5.97 -7.79
C GLU A 681 -37.83 6.12 -7.30
N GLN A 682 -37.54 7.29 -6.74
CA GLN A 682 -36.51 7.45 -5.74
C GLN A 682 -36.82 6.47 -4.60
N VAL A 683 -36.56 5.19 -4.83
CA VAL A 683 -36.61 4.16 -3.80
C VAL A 683 -35.37 4.41 -2.96
N THR A 684 -35.57 5.20 -1.91
CA THR A 684 -34.70 5.34 -0.75
C THR A 684 -34.64 4.05 0.07
N ASN A 685 -34.75 2.86 -0.55
CA ASN A 685 -34.45 1.62 0.14
C ASN A 685 -32.93 1.57 0.21
N ALA A 686 -32.38 2.26 1.20
CA ALA A 686 -31.21 1.72 1.87
C ALA A 686 -31.66 0.32 2.32
N ASP A 687 -31.24 -0.72 1.61
CA ASP A 687 -31.43 -2.08 2.07
C ASP A 687 -30.92 -2.11 3.51
N GLU A 688 -31.81 -2.36 4.47
CA GLU A 688 -31.42 -2.49 5.87
C GLU A 688 -30.48 -3.69 6.04
N ASP A 689 -30.44 -4.59 5.05
CA ASP A 689 -29.59 -5.78 5.02
C ASP A 689 -29.31 -6.25 3.59
N VAL A 690 -28.06 -6.64 3.34
CA VAL A 690 -27.55 -7.19 2.09
C VAL A 690 -28.30 -8.47 1.65
N TRP A 691 -28.86 -9.22 2.60
CA TRP A 691 -29.60 -10.46 2.33
C TRP A 691 -31.11 -10.28 2.21
N GLN A 692 -31.64 -9.08 2.39
CA GLN A 692 -33.08 -8.81 2.46
C GLN A 692 -33.83 -9.28 1.21
N GLU A 693 -33.38 -8.88 0.03
CA GLU A 693 -34.01 -9.24 -1.25
C GLU A 693 -34.06 -10.76 -1.48
N ALA A 694 -32.96 -11.46 -1.16
CA ALA A 694 -32.89 -12.92 -1.26
C ALA A 694 -33.86 -13.59 -0.27
N ARG A 695 -33.95 -13.11 0.97
CA ARG A 695 -34.92 -13.62 1.95
C ARG A 695 -36.35 -13.47 1.45
N GLU A 696 -36.73 -12.29 0.96
CA GLU A 696 -38.08 -12.04 0.44
C GLU A 696 -38.44 -12.99 -0.71
N ARG A 697 -37.49 -13.31 -1.60
CA ARG A 697 -37.68 -14.30 -2.67
C ARG A 697 -37.97 -15.69 -2.13
N PHE A 698 -37.18 -16.17 -1.17
CA PHE A 698 -37.40 -17.50 -0.58
C PHE A 698 -38.67 -17.54 0.28
N GLU A 699 -39.03 -16.46 0.99
CA GLU A 699 -40.29 -16.35 1.70
C GLU A 699 -41.50 -16.44 0.75
N LYS A 700 -41.44 -15.80 -0.42
CA LYS A 700 -42.48 -15.94 -1.46
C LYS A 700 -42.64 -17.39 -1.93
N VAL A 701 -41.53 -18.11 -2.14
CA VAL A 701 -41.55 -19.55 -2.51
C VAL A 701 -42.15 -20.39 -1.38
N GLY A 702 -41.74 -20.16 -0.14
CA GLY A 702 -42.29 -20.86 1.02
C GLY A 702 -43.79 -20.61 1.20
N ASN A 703 -44.23 -19.36 1.08
CA ASN A 703 -45.65 -18.99 1.11
C ASN A 703 -46.45 -19.63 -0.02
N ARG A 704 -45.87 -19.72 -1.22
CA ARG A 704 -46.48 -20.40 -2.38
C ARG A 704 -46.64 -21.90 -2.12
N ALA A 705 -45.59 -22.56 -1.64
CA ALA A 705 -45.62 -23.99 -1.30
C ALA A 705 -46.61 -24.29 -0.16
N SER A 706 -46.65 -23.46 0.89
CA SER A 706 -47.58 -23.58 2.01
C SER A 706 -49.05 -23.44 1.58
N LYS A 707 -49.38 -22.43 0.76
CA LYS A 707 -50.72 -22.28 0.16
C LYS A 707 -51.09 -23.48 -0.71
N GLY A 708 -50.14 -23.98 -1.50
CA GLY A 708 -50.31 -25.20 -2.29
C GLY A 708 -50.64 -26.41 -1.41
N LEU A 709 -49.94 -26.57 -0.28
CA LEU A 709 -50.14 -27.69 0.64
C LEU A 709 -51.51 -27.62 1.31
N VAL A 710 -51.93 -26.43 1.75
CA VAL A 710 -53.28 -26.22 2.31
C VAL A 710 -54.35 -26.55 1.28
N ARG A 711 -54.19 -26.11 0.02
CA ARG A 711 -55.15 -26.43 -1.06
C ARG A 711 -55.22 -27.93 -1.33
N LEU A 712 -54.07 -28.59 -1.41
CA LEU A 712 -54.00 -30.03 -1.65
C LEU A 712 -54.68 -30.80 -0.53
N VAL A 713 -54.29 -30.57 0.72
CA VAL A 713 -54.89 -31.22 1.90
C VAL A 713 -56.39 -30.96 1.96
N THR A 714 -56.82 -29.72 1.73
CA THR A 714 -58.25 -29.38 1.69
C THR A 714 -58.97 -30.19 0.62
N SER A 715 -58.42 -30.26 -0.59
CA SER A 715 -59.05 -30.99 -1.71
C SER A 715 -59.17 -32.49 -1.43
N GLU A 716 -58.10 -33.12 -0.92
CA GLU A 716 -58.08 -34.55 -0.57
C GLU A 716 -59.05 -34.87 0.57
N VAL A 717 -59.10 -34.03 1.61
CA VAL A 717 -60.04 -34.20 2.73
C VAL A 717 -61.48 -34.02 2.26
N THR A 718 -61.77 -33.02 1.42
CA THR A 718 -63.13 -32.83 0.88
C THR A 718 -63.57 -33.97 -0.03
N GLU A 719 -62.64 -34.57 -0.78
CA GLU A 719 -62.91 -35.75 -1.60
C GLU A 719 -63.19 -36.99 -0.75
N ALA A 720 -62.40 -37.22 0.31
CA ALA A 720 -62.65 -38.29 1.27
C ALA A 720 -63.97 -38.11 2.05
N MET A 721 -64.36 -36.88 2.35
CA MET A 721 -65.63 -36.55 3.01
C MET A 721 -66.84 -36.60 2.05
N ARG A 722 -66.62 -36.77 0.74
CA ARG A 722 -67.73 -36.85 -0.24
C ARG A 722 -68.63 -38.06 0.00
N GLU A 723 -68.06 -39.20 0.37
CA GLU A 723 -68.85 -40.39 0.73
C GLU A 723 -69.67 -40.21 2.01
N TYR A 724 -69.16 -39.39 2.94
CA TYR A 724 -69.86 -39.07 4.18
C TYR A 724 -70.99 -38.06 3.98
N THR A 725 -70.85 -37.15 3.00
CA THR A 725 -71.86 -36.12 2.67
C THR A 725 -72.94 -36.60 1.68
N LEU A 726 -72.69 -37.70 0.96
CA LEU A 726 -73.66 -38.36 0.08
C LEU A 726 -74.51 -39.44 0.79
N ARG A 727 -74.14 -39.82 2.03
CA ARG A 727 -74.97 -40.61 2.95
C ARG A 727 -75.77 -39.66 3.83
#